data_AF-A0AA43C3J6-F1
#
_entry.id   AF-A0AA43C3J6-F1
#
_cell.length_a   1.000
_cell.length_b   1.000
_cell.length_c   1.000
_cell.angle_alpha   90.00
_cell.angle_beta   90.00
_cell.angle_gamma   90.00
#
_symmetry.space_group_name_H-M   'P 1'
#
loop_
_entity.id
_entity.type
_entity.pdbx_description
1 polymer ?
#
loop_
_entity_poly.entity_id
_entity_poly.type
_entity_poly.pdbx_seq_one_letter_code
_entity_poly.pdbx_strand_id
1 'polypeptide(L)'
;MNGKLSVLALSCMAVLSSGPALAFVEPGDSPLADKELRHPGLDPEAVQATLGELEPDLARDLRRDLSVLGIDGELALLDTRGAAWATLWLARPLIPGTGVGNRLTWLDLGLKEAPRAEALGEAAWRELVAFLERHRKELRVDPGELEPSVSVAAMGALIQIHGARRVDGLPVRGAGIAATLNHGNLVLFGTERWGAIDVSTAPRVTAAAALDGVAAHVLPWKVDGQRREPRLEILPLGVIGAVGRGYTHRLAWIVSPEFDGLVNRYEAAVDAHSGELLAFWDTNRYETARNIRGGVFPVSNDGLPPDGVEAAGFPMPYADVTHSGGTATADSGGNVVGVTGDMTTALAGPFIRMNDNCGPIVETSPADDLDLGVSGGTDCVVPPGHSAGDTHSSRTGFFELNRIVEMALGHWPDPGPANSWLNSQLTANMNINNTCNAFWNGSTVNFYRNSGSQCGNTGEIAGVFDHEWGHGIDDNGTNGGISSPGEGIPDVYAALRLDNSCVGRGFWADGSLCGGYGDPCTPASGCTGIRDIDWEHRTSGVPHDIDWVNGNPNCGSSHCRGYVYSEAIWDLFKRDLPTFYGHDSNTAYEITNRDTFLGADNVSTWYVLTPPGGCGATSGYQQFLGVDDDNGNLADGTPHMQALFSAFDRHQIACPTPTVQDSGCAGGPTDPPVVTIGPADRGAFLSWAPVAGATRYKIFRGDGVFQCDFGKAIVGETTATSFSDTGLKNDHEYSYVVAGFGASDSCMGAASACATVVPVAFLAVDDAEASICVGSDATYTITANEPFVPPVTMSLSGEPAGTTATFDPNPLPGPLPQQTVLTIGNTGGAAAGNYLMTATGDDGGTTFDLILSLDVFDQIPAAPALLSPPDGAVDVSLVPTLAWSASTQAETYVVEVATDPGFTDIVFTAATDETTATPTAALDPVTEYFWHVRAGNLCGDGVFSATFSFTTMAIPPILLVDDDDNNPDVLGTYSAALDAIAGVGGYDLWDTGNSDNEPTALDLAPYDFVVWFTGDEFGGAAGPGAAGEAALADWLDNQGGCLLISSQDYHFDRGLTAFMQSYLGAASVVDDSGDYTAVTGQPGSIFEGQGPYPLTYPFTDWSDIITPDGTALLAFQGNNLNGAAVQKDGGAYKTVFFVYPWEAIAAEADRMTVLETVLGYCAGAGSLIFEDGFESGDTSAWSATVP
;
A
#
# COMPACT_ATOMS: atom_id res chain seq x y z
N MET A 1 -36.07 53.51 -14.94
CA MET A 1 -36.55 52.17 -15.32
C MET A 1 -35.59 51.21 -14.65
N ASN A 2 -35.93 50.94 -13.39
CA ASN A 2 -35.25 50.09 -12.40
C ASN A 2 -36.16 48.86 -12.28
N GLY A 3 -35.75 47.64 -11.91
CA GLY A 3 -34.55 47.16 -11.24
C GLY A 3 -34.98 45.98 -10.34
N LYS A 4 -33.99 45.29 -9.75
CA LYS A 4 -34.08 44.35 -8.61
C LYS A 4 -34.83 43.04 -8.89
N LEU A 5 -34.58 41.92 -8.21
CA LEU A 5 -33.56 41.34 -7.32
C LEU A 5 -34.32 40.12 -6.73
N SER A 6 -33.64 39.03 -6.35
CA SER A 6 -34.04 38.11 -5.24
C SER A 6 -35.30 37.21 -5.50
N VAL A 7 -35.45 35.95 -5.08
CA VAL A 7 -34.76 35.11 -4.08
C VAL A 7 -35.48 33.72 -4.00
N LEU A 8 -34.73 32.69 -3.57
CA LEU A 8 -35.11 31.42 -2.90
C LEU A 8 -35.98 30.33 -3.59
N ALA A 9 -35.48 29.09 -3.37
CA ALA A 9 -36.17 27.83 -3.04
C ALA A 9 -36.16 26.73 -4.13
N LEU A 10 -35.15 25.85 -4.08
CA LEU A 10 -35.34 24.43 -3.71
C LEU A 10 -33.96 23.78 -3.42
N SER A 11 -33.35 24.22 -2.33
CA SER A 11 -32.31 23.50 -1.60
C SER A 11 -32.96 23.04 -0.30
N CYS A 12 -33.28 21.75 -0.18
CA CYS A 12 -33.63 20.99 1.04
C CYS A 12 -34.55 19.83 0.64
N MET A 13 -33.98 18.65 0.39
CA MET A 13 -34.54 17.33 0.70
C MET A 13 -33.69 16.27 0.00
N ALA A 14 -32.66 15.79 0.69
CA ALA A 14 -32.19 14.39 0.70
C ALA A 14 -30.95 14.29 1.62
N VAL A 15 -31.11 14.70 2.88
CA VAL A 15 -30.30 14.15 3.97
C VAL A 15 -31.25 13.17 4.66
N LEU A 16 -31.34 11.99 4.07
CA LEU A 16 -31.88 10.79 4.69
C LEU A 16 -30.88 9.70 4.34
N SER A 17 -30.37 9.07 5.39
CA SER A 17 -29.56 7.86 5.39
C SER A 17 -29.99 6.87 4.31
N SER A 18 -29.33 6.88 3.16
CA SER A 18 -29.26 5.69 2.32
C SER A 18 -28.12 4.85 2.87
N GLY A 19 -28.43 3.99 3.84
CA GLY A 19 -27.66 2.76 3.95
C GLY A 19 -27.81 2.04 2.61
N PRO A 20 -26.72 1.77 1.87
CA PRO A 20 -26.84 1.04 0.63
C PRO A 20 -27.34 -0.36 0.98
N ALA A 21 -28.43 -0.75 0.33
CA ALA A 21 -28.97 -2.09 0.39
C ALA A 21 -27.86 -3.08 0.03
N LEU A 22 -27.57 -3.97 0.98
CA LEU A 22 -26.63 -5.08 0.88
C LEU A 22 -27.09 -6.02 -0.24
N ALA A 23 -26.32 -6.10 -1.32
CA ALA A 23 -26.46 -7.15 -2.32
C ALA A 23 -25.15 -7.95 -2.35
N PHE A 24 -25.25 -9.22 -1.97
CA PHE A 24 -24.18 -10.19 -1.80
C PHE A 24 -23.70 -10.79 -3.13
N VAL A 25 -22.46 -11.28 -3.15
CA VAL A 25 -22.14 -12.55 -3.81
C VAL A 25 -21.81 -13.53 -2.69
N GLU A 26 -22.63 -14.58 -2.56
CA GLU A 26 -22.49 -15.66 -1.59
C GLU A 26 -21.23 -16.50 -1.86
N PRO A 27 -20.59 -17.07 -0.82
CA PRO A 27 -19.76 -18.27 -1.01
C PRO A 27 -20.63 -19.34 -1.67
N GLY A 28 -20.09 -20.06 -2.67
CA GLY A 28 -20.86 -20.95 -3.54
C GLY A 28 -21.98 -21.70 -2.82
N ASP A 29 -23.21 -21.46 -3.25
CA ASP A 29 -24.46 -21.83 -2.58
C ASP A 29 -24.34 -23.13 -1.79
N SER A 30 -24.44 -23.04 -0.46
CA SER A 30 -24.91 -24.18 0.32
C SER A 30 -26.21 -24.65 -0.36
N PRO A 31 -26.36 -25.92 -0.76
CA PRO A 31 -27.60 -26.37 -1.40
C PRO A 31 -28.83 -26.29 -0.46
N LEU A 32 -28.64 -25.89 0.81
CA LEU A 32 -29.68 -25.50 1.74
C LEU A 32 -30.17 -24.04 1.55
N ALA A 33 -29.39 -23.18 0.89
CA ALA A 33 -29.78 -21.83 0.47
C ALA A 33 -30.96 -21.87 -0.52
N ASP A 34 -31.05 -22.90 -1.38
CA ASP A 34 -32.23 -23.17 -2.23
C ASP A 34 -33.52 -23.42 -1.43
N LYS A 35 -33.40 -23.70 -0.12
CA LYS A 35 -34.53 -23.87 0.80
C LYS A 35 -34.88 -22.59 1.54
N GLU A 36 -34.14 -21.50 1.32
CA GLU A 36 -34.54 -20.22 1.85
C GLU A 36 -35.95 -19.88 1.44
N LEU A 37 -36.72 -19.48 2.43
CA LEU A 37 -38.11 -19.16 2.27
C LEU A 37 -38.34 -17.88 3.02
N ARG A 38 -38.99 -16.93 2.37
CA ARG A 38 -39.46 -15.74 3.05
C ARG A 38 -40.86 -15.46 2.57
N HIS A 39 -41.81 -15.50 3.49
CA HIS A 39 -43.18 -15.15 3.20
C HIS A 39 -43.18 -13.71 2.66
N PRO A 40 -43.79 -13.44 1.49
CA PRO A 40 -43.65 -12.17 0.76
C PRO A 40 -44.21 -10.95 1.50
N GLY A 41 -44.99 -11.18 2.55
CA GLY A 41 -45.45 -10.12 3.46
C GLY A 41 -44.51 -9.81 4.62
N LEU A 42 -43.48 -10.61 4.93
CA LEU A 42 -42.58 -10.33 6.05
C LEU A 42 -41.72 -9.10 5.80
N ASP A 43 -41.28 -8.46 6.89
CA ASP A 43 -40.55 -7.19 6.88
C ASP A 43 -41.19 -6.11 6.00
N PRO A 44 -42.48 -5.84 6.19
CA PRO A 44 -43.19 -4.91 5.33
C PRO A 44 -42.63 -3.50 5.47
N GLU A 45 -42.20 -2.93 4.35
CA GLU A 45 -41.81 -1.53 4.25
C GLU A 45 -43.02 -0.63 4.52
N ALA A 46 -42.82 0.42 5.32
CA ALA A 46 -43.83 1.46 5.52
C ALA A 46 -44.18 2.15 4.20
N VAL A 47 -45.45 2.48 3.99
CA VAL A 47 -45.88 3.22 2.79
C VAL A 47 -46.29 4.60 3.23
N GLN A 48 -45.39 5.56 3.03
CA GLN A 48 -45.56 6.92 3.51
C GLN A 48 -46.39 7.75 2.54
N ALA A 49 -47.27 8.60 3.07
CA ALA A 49 -48.01 9.58 2.29
C ALA A 49 -48.13 10.89 3.06
N THR A 50 -48.07 12.00 2.32
CA THR A 50 -48.47 13.32 2.78
C THR A 50 -50.00 13.41 2.90
N LEU A 51 -50.50 14.38 3.66
CA LEU A 51 -51.95 14.57 3.80
C LEU A 51 -52.67 14.96 2.49
N GLY A 52 -51.93 15.48 1.51
CA GLY A 52 -52.47 15.81 0.18
C GLY A 52 -52.76 14.58 -0.69
N GLU A 53 -52.08 13.46 -0.40
CA GLU A 53 -52.17 12.20 -1.14
C GLU A 53 -53.25 11.25 -0.56
N LEU A 54 -53.85 11.61 0.57
CA LEU A 54 -54.86 10.81 1.26
C LEU A 54 -56.29 11.18 0.85
N GLU A 55 -57.21 10.22 1.01
CA GLU A 55 -58.64 10.43 0.83
C GLU A 55 -59.16 11.63 1.66
N PRO A 56 -60.04 12.49 1.11
CA PRO A 56 -60.36 13.80 1.70
C PRO A 56 -60.86 13.77 3.14
N ASP A 57 -61.66 12.77 3.52
CA ASP A 57 -62.22 12.67 4.87
C ASP A 57 -61.18 12.17 5.89
N LEU A 58 -60.30 11.24 5.50
CA LEU A 58 -59.19 10.81 6.34
C LEU A 58 -58.18 11.95 6.53
N ALA A 59 -57.84 12.65 5.45
CA ALA A 59 -56.97 13.83 5.52
C ALA A 59 -57.56 14.93 6.42
N ARG A 60 -58.89 15.10 6.43
CA ARG A 60 -59.58 16.04 7.32
C ARG A 60 -59.47 15.65 8.79
N ASP A 61 -59.66 14.37 9.11
CA ASP A 61 -59.53 13.87 10.48
C ASP A 61 -58.08 13.95 10.98
N LEU A 62 -57.09 13.60 10.14
CA LEU A 62 -55.67 13.71 10.48
C LEU A 62 -55.21 15.16 10.64
N ARG A 63 -55.73 16.11 9.84
CA ARG A 63 -55.50 17.56 10.08
C ARG A 63 -56.06 18.00 11.43
N ARG A 64 -57.18 17.42 11.88
CA ARG A 64 -57.70 17.69 13.23
C ARG A 64 -56.74 17.13 14.29
N ASP A 65 -56.25 15.91 14.13
CA ASP A 65 -55.27 15.30 15.06
C ASP A 65 -53.99 16.15 15.15
N LEU A 66 -53.41 16.57 14.02
CA LEU A 66 -52.25 17.47 13.98
C LEU A 66 -52.54 18.86 14.58
N SER A 67 -53.75 19.40 14.38
CA SER A 67 -54.13 20.68 14.98
C SER A 67 -54.17 20.63 16.51
N VAL A 68 -54.55 19.48 17.10
CA VAL A 68 -54.50 19.25 18.55
C VAL A 68 -53.05 19.14 19.03
N LEU A 69 -52.18 18.50 18.24
CA LEU A 69 -50.74 18.44 18.48
C LEU A 69 -50.03 19.77 18.17
N GLY A 70 -50.73 20.73 17.54
CA GLY A 70 -50.24 22.00 17.01
C GLY A 70 -49.06 21.85 16.04
N ILE A 71 -49.17 20.88 15.13
CA ILE A 71 -48.23 20.60 14.05
C ILE A 71 -48.91 21.01 12.72
N ASP A 72 -48.15 21.61 11.81
CA ASP A 72 -48.64 21.93 10.47
C ASP A 72 -48.81 20.63 9.65
N GLY A 73 -49.83 20.58 8.78
CA GLY A 73 -50.09 19.43 7.93
C GLY A 73 -48.95 19.06 6.98
N GLU A 74 -48.09 20.02 6.64
CA GLU A 74 -46.90 19.82 5.80
C GLU A 74 -45.70 19.23 6.58
N LEU A 75 -45.78 19.18 7.92
CA LEU A 75 -44.73 18.66 8.80
C LEU A 75 -45.08 17.27 9.37
N ALA A 76 -45.81 16.46 8.61
CA ALA A 76 -46.21 15.12 8.99
C ALA A 76 -46.27 14.17 7.80
N LEU A 77 -45.73 12.96 7.98
CA LEU A 77 -45.89 11.82 7.09
C LEU A 77 -46.64 10.71 7.81
N LEU A 78 -47.65 10.15 7.15
CA LEU A 78 -48.42 9.02 7.65
C LEU A 78 -47.91 7.74 7.01
N ASP A 79 -47.64 6.70 7.80
CA ASP A 79 -47.59 5.35 7.28
C ASP A 79 -49.02 4.86 7.00
N THR A 80 -49.36 4.79 5.73
CA THR A 80 -50.68 4.38 5.26
C THR A 80 -50.99 2.91 5.58
N ARG A 81 -49.98 2.06 5.82
CA ARG A 81 -50.24 0.66 6.20
C ARG A 81 -50.83 0.57 7.61
N GLY A 82 -50.22 1.27 8.55
CA GLY A 82 -50.60 1.29 9.96
C GLY A 82 -51.63 2.35 10.34
N ALA A 83 -51.83 3.36 9.48
CA ALA A 83 -52.53 4.60 9.80
C ALA A 83 -51.97 5.28 11.06
N ALA A 84 -50.65 5.15 11.25
CA ALA A 84 -49.87 5.77 12.31
C ALA A 84 -48.87 6.76 11.70
N TRP A 85 -48.37 7.69 12.51
CA TRP A 85 -47.43 8.68 12.01
C TRP A 85 -46.07 8.03 11.77
N ALA A 86 -45.62 8.02 10.52
CA ALA A 86 -44.27 7.58 10.16
C ALA A 86 -43.25 8.60 10.66
N THR A 87 -43.55 9.89 10.43
CA THR A 87 -42.69 11.00 10.85
C THR A 87 -43.55 12.21 11.20
N LEU A 88 -43.24 12.84 12.33
CA LEU A 88 -43.70 14.16 12.72
C LEU A 88 -42.45 15.02 12.96
N TRP A 89 -42.42 16.20 12.35
CA TRP A 89 -41.44 17.25 12.68
C TRP A 89 -42.10 18.27 13.58
N LEU A 90 -41.46 18.56 14.71
CA LEU A 90 -42.03 19.39 15.76
C LEU A 90 -40.95 20.22 16.46
N ALA A 91 -41.37 21.07 17.40
CA ALA A 91 -40.50 21.83 18.27
C ALA A 91 -41.16 21.96 19.65
N ARG A 92 -41.48 20.81 20.28
CA ARG A 92 -42.26 20.77 21.52
C ARG A 92 -41.34 20.62 22.73
N PRO A 93 -41.31 21.59 23.66
CA PRO A 93 -40.59 21.43 24.91
C PRO A 93 -41.09 20.21 25.69
N LEU A 94 -40.19 19.26 26.00
CA LEU A 94 -40.49 18.12 26.88
C LEU A 94 -39.64 18.16 28.15
N ILE A 95 -38.39 18.60 28.03
CA ILE A 95 -37.50 18.83 29.16
C ILE A 95 -36.87 20.23 29.06
N PRO A 96 -36.36 20.80 30.16
CA PRO A 96 -35.62 22.05 30.14
C PRO A 96 -34.45 22.01 29.16
N GLY A 97 -34.29 23.08 28.39
CA GLY A 97 -33.22 23.20 27.40
C GLY A 97 -33.32 24.50 26.60
N THR A 98 -32.38 24.72 25.69
CA THR A 98 -32.25 25.96 24.92
C THR A 98 -33.05 25.97 23.61
N GLY A 99 -33.90 24.97 23.37
CA GLY A 99 -34.69 24.85 22.15
C GLY A 99 -35.62 26.04 21.95
N VAL A 100 -35.86 26.40 20.68
CA VAL A 100 -36.73 27.55 20.33
C VAL A 100 -38.11 27.38 20.99
N GLY A 101 -38.52 28.39 21.76
CA GLY A 101 -39.80 28.39 22.49
C GLY A 101 -39.82 27.56 23.77
N ASN A 102 -38.71 26.90 24.15
CA ASN A 102 -38.58 26.18 25.41
C ASN A 102 -38.45 27.16 26.58
N ARG A 103 -39.33 27.02 27.57
CA ARG A 103 -39.32 27.80 28.82
C ARG A 103 -39.39 26.91 30.06
N LEU A 104 -39.24 25.59 29.87
CA LEU A 104 -39.27 24.64 30.96
C LEU A 104 -38.00 24.80 31.79
N THR A 105 -38.17 24.74 33.10
CA THR A 105 -37.10 24.70 34.09
C THR A 105 -37.11 23.33 34.79
N TRP A 106 -35.98 22.93 35.37
CA TRP A 106 -35.93 21.64 36.10
C TRP A 106 -36.92 21.58 37.26
N LEU A 107 -37.25 22.74 37.83
CA LEU A 107 -38.27 22.88 38.87
C LEU A 107 -39.67 22.54 38.35
N ASP A 108 -39.98 22.87 37.10
CA ASP A 108 -41.26 22.52 36.47
C ASP A 108 -41.46 21.01 36.34
N LEU A 109 -40.35 20.24 36.35
CA LEU A 109 -40.33 18.78 36.36
C LEU A 109 -40.10 18.18 37.76
N GLY A 110 -40.17 18.99 38.82
CA GLY A 110 -39.99 18.55 40.21
C GLY A 110 -38.54 18.24 40.60
N LEU A 111 -37.56 18.64 39.77
CA LEU A 111 -36.13 18.47 40.00
C LEU A 111 -35.50 19.81 40.41
N LYS A 112 -34.50 19.78 41.30
CA LYS A 112 -33.86 21.02 41.78
C LYS A 112 -32.85 21.59 40.76
N GLU A 113 -32.27 20.74 39.92
CA GLU A 113 -31.26 21.07 38.92
C GLU A 113 -31.23 19.99 37.83
N ALA A 114 -30.42 20.20 36.79
CA ALA A 114 -30.27 19.25 35.69
C ALA A 114 -29.71 17.90 36.21
N PRO A 115 -30.39 16.76 35.95
CA PRO A 115 -29.87 15.45 36.31
C PRO A 115 -28.66 15.06 35.44
N ARG A 116 -27.79 14.17 35.95
CA ARG A 116 -26.68 13.56 35.16
C ARG A 116 -27.23 12.74 34.00
N ALA A 117 -26.43 12.48 32.96
CA ALA A 117 -26.84 11.88 31.69
C ALA A 117 -27.77 10.64 31.81
N GLU A 118 -27.45 9.68 32.69
CA GLU A 118 -28.30 8.50 32.92
C GLU A 118 -29.69 8.87 33.47
N ALA A 119 -29.73 9.72 34.50
CA ALA A 119 -30.97 10.25 35.08
C ALA A 119 -31.69 11.27 34.16
N LEU A 120 -30.97 11.88 33.20
CA LEU A 120 -31.52 12.73 32.15
C LEU A 120 -32.24 11.90 31.09
N GLY A 121 -31.68 10.75 30.70
CA GLY A 121 -32.33 9.77 29.83
C GLY A 121 -33.62 9.22 30.46
N GLU A 122 -33.57 8.86 31.75
CA GLU A 122 -34.77 8.45 32.51
C GLU A 122 -35.82 9.56 32.58
N ALA A 123 -35.41 10.81 32.78
CA ALA A 123 -36.31 11.96 32.79
C ALA A 123 -36.92 12.20 31.41
N ALA A 124 -36.13 12.15 30.33
CA ALA A 124 -36.60 12.32 28.97
C ALA A 124 -37.57 11.21 28.56
N TRP A 125 -37.29 9.95 28.93
CA TRP A 125 -38.22 8.84 28.73
C TRP A 125 -39.54 9.06 29.46
N ARG A 126 -39.48 9.40 30.75
CA ARG A 126 -40.68 9.67 31.56
C ARG A 126 -41.54 10.79 30.95
N GLU A 127 -40.92 11.90 30.54
CA GLU A 127 -41.65 13.03 29.93
C GLU A 127 -42.18 12.69 28.53
N LEU A 128 -41.45 11.90 27.74
CA LEU A 128 -41.95 11.37 26.48
C LEU A 128 -43.18 10.48 26.72
N VAL A 129 -43.11 9.51 27.63
CA VAL A 129 -44.27 8.64 27.96
C VAL A 129 -45.46 9.46 28.44
N ALA A 130 -45.23 10.48 29.28
CA ALA A 130 -46.29 11.38 29.72
C ALA A 130 -46.91 12.18 28.57
N PHE A 131 -46.10 12.59 27.58
CA PHE A 131 -46.58 13.22 26.35
C PHE A 131 -47.41 12.24 25.50
N LEU A 132 -46.93 11.01 25.33
CA LEU A 132 -47.64 9.97 24.60
C LEU A 132 -48.99 9.63 25.26
N GLU A 133 -49.06 9.55 26.59
CA GLU A 133 -50.31 9.29 27.31
C GLU A 133 -51.34 10.43 27.13
N ARG A 134 -50.88 11.69 27.19
CA ARG A 134 -51.76 12.85 26.98
C ARG A 134 -52.32 12.93 25.55
N HIS A 135 -51.57 12.44 24.58
CA HIS A 135 -51.89 12.54 23.15
C HIS A 135 -52.09 11.18 22.49
N ARG A 136 -52.47 10.16 23.28
CA ARG A 136 -52.57 8.77 22.87
C ARG A 136 -53.48 8.59 21.64
N LYS A 137 -54.58 9.35 21.59
CA LYS A 137 -55.56 9.28 20.50
C LYS A 137 -55.01 9.89 19.20
N GLU A 138 -54.33 11.02 19.30
CA GLU A 138 -53.80 11.77 18.16
C GLU A 138 -52.53 11.12 17.59
N LEU A 139 -51.65 10.59 18.46
CA LEU A 139 -50.41 9.91 18.08
C LEU A 139 -50.61 8.44 17.70
N ARG A 140 -51.72 7.83 18.15
CA ARG A 140 -52.12 6.45 17.84
C ARG A 140 -51.12 5.39 18.32
N VAL A 141 -50.38 5.72 19.37
CA VAL A 141 -49.40 4.86 20.05
C VAL A 141 -49.94 4.49 21.43
N ASP A 142 -49.73 3.25 21.87
CA ASP A 142 -50.01 2.82 23.24
C ASP A 142 -48.70 2.80 24.05
N PRO A 143 -48.52 3.71 25.02
CA PRO A 143 -47.28 3.77 25.80
C PRO A 143 -47.05 2.52 26.67
N GLY A 144 -48.12 1.81 27.04
CA GLY A 144 -48.04 0.58 27.84
C GLY A 144 -47.43 -0.60 27.07
N GLU A 145 -47.31 -0.49 25.75
CA GLU A 145 -46.69 -1.47 24.87
C GLU A 145 -45.21 -1.17 24.59
N LEU A 146 -44.56 -0.23 25.29
CA LEU A 146 -43.20 0.22 24.96
C LEU A 146 -42.17 -0.21 26.00
N GLU A 147 -41.04 -0.72 25.53
CA GLU A 147 -39.82 -0.93 26.31
C GLU A 147 -38.75 0.09 25.86
N PRO A 148 -38.18 0.89 26.79
CA PRO A 148 -37.26 1.97 26.43
C PRO A 148 -35.83 1.52 26.14
N SER A 149 -35.21 2.24 25.21
CA SER A 149 -33.77 2.41 25.06
C SER A 149 -33.50 3.90 24.82
N VAL A 150 -32.56 4.49 25.56
CA VAL A 150 -32.31 5.94 25.52
C VAL A 150 -30.81 6.19 25.44
N SER A 151 -30.39 7.02 24.47
CA SER A 151 -29.04 7.57 24.40
C SER A 151 -29.08 9.09 24.63
N VAL A 152 -28.07 9.58 25.33
CA VAL A 152 -27.92 11.00 25.67
C VAL A 152 -26.57 11.43 25.12
N ALA A 153 -26.59 12.34 24.16
CA ALA A 153 -25.43 12.86 23.43
C ALA A 153 -25.41 14.39 23.48
N ALA A 154 -24.35 15.00 22.94
CA ALA A 154 -24.17 16.45 22.87
C ALA A 154 -24.45 17.14 24.23
N MET A 155 -23.84 16.64 25.31
CA MET A 155 -24.00 17.18 26.67
C MET A 155 -25.46 17.24 27.16
N GLY A 156 -26.31 16.32 26.71
CA GLY A 156 -27.73 16.29 27.07
C GLY A 156 -28.62 17.20 26.22
N ALA A 157 -28.04 17.92 25.25
CA ALA A 157 -28.80 18.65 24.26
C ALA A 157 -29.52 17.69 23.31
N LEU A 158 -28.86 16.61 22.87
CA LEU A 158 -29.44 15.61 21.98
C LEU A 158 -29.78 14.34 22.75
N ILE A 159 -31.03 13.93 22.76
CA ILE A 159 -31.48 12.67 23.38
C ILE A 159 -32.26 11.90 22.34
N GLN A 160 -31.78 10.69 22.01
CA GLN A 160 -32.49 9.79 21.12
C GLN A 160 -33.12 8.67 21.94
N ILE A 161 -34.37 8.39 21.64
CA ILE A 161 -35.19 7.44 22.39
C ILE A 161 -35.80 6.47 21.38
N HIS A 162 -35.54 5.19 21.59
CA HIS A 162 -36.26 4.11 20.92
C HIS A 162 -37.17 3.40 21.93
N GLY A 163 -38.43 3.21 21.56
CA GLY A 163 -39.38 2.42 22.34
C GLY A 163 -39.73 1.16 21.56
N ALA A 164 -39.09 0.03 21.87
CA ALA A 164 -39.40 -1.25 21.24
C ALA A 164 -40.81 -1.70 21.65
N ARG A 165 -41.62 -2.19 20.71
CA ARG A 165 -43.00 -2.57 21.00
C ARG A 165 -43.09 -3.98 21.57
N ARG A 166 -43.82 -4.13 22.68
CA ARG A 166 -44.21 -5.40 23.31
C ARG A 166 -45.71 -5.47 23.55
N VAL A 167 -46.31 -6.61 23.22
CA VAL A 167 -47.73 -6.90 23.54
C VAL A 167 -47.78 -8.17 24.39
N ASP A 168 -48.41 -8.09 25.56
CA ASP A 168 -48.43 -9.16 26.57
C ASP A 168 -47.02 -9.70 26.94
N GLY A 169 -46.00 -8.84 26.89
CA GLY A 169 -44.60 -9.18 27.15
C GLY A 169 -43.84 -9.78 25.95
N LEU A 170 -44.52 -10.09 24.84
CA LEU A 170 -43.91 -10.59 23.62
C LEU A 170 -43.41 -9.43 22.75
N PRO A 171 -42.17 -9.51 22.20
CA PRO A 171 -41.67 -8.50 21.27
C PRO A 171 -42.43 -8.54 19.94
N VAL A 172 -42.66 -7.37 19.37
CA VAL A 172 -43.19 -7.21 18.00
C VAL A 172 -42.01 -6.86 17.08
N ARG A 173 -41.65 -7.74 16.15
CA ARG A 173 -40.41 -7.64 15.37
C ARG A 173 -40.38 -6.38 14.52
N GLY A 174 -39.36 -5.54 14.76
CA GLY A 174 -39.13 -4.29 14.03
C GLY A 174 -40.22 -3.23 14.22
N ALA A 175 -41.11 -3.39 15.21
CA ALA A 175 -42.14 -2.39 15.50
C ALA A 175 -41.78 -1.61 16.76
N GLY A 176 -41.98 -0.30 16.72
CA GLY A 176 -41.62 0.58 17.83
C GLY A 176 -41.84 2.05 17.53
N ILE A 177 -41.36 2.89 18.44
CA ILE A 177 -41.30 4.34 18.25
C ILE A 177 -39.86 4.81 18.21
N ALA A 178 -39.63 5.89 17.48
CA ALA A 178 -38.40 6.67 17.55
C ALA A 178 -38.76 8.12 17.92
N ALA A 179 -38.01 8.68 18.86
CA ALA A 179 -38.14 10.06 19.28
C ALA A 179 -36.77 10.70 19.43
N THR A 180 -36.62 11.94 19.00
CA THR A 180 -35.40 12.72 19.17
C THR A 180 -35.75 14.03 19.84
N LEU A 181 -35.15 14.26 21.01
CA LEU A 181 -35.14 15.56 21.65
C LEU A 181 -33.84 16.27 21.29
N ASN A 182 -33.94 17.54 20.89
CA ASN A 182 -32.78 18.40 20.72
C ASN A 182 -33.00 19.72 21.47
N HIS A 183 -32.01 20.16 22.25
CA HIS A 183 -32.06 21.26 23.19
C HIS A 183 -33.33 21.26 24.08
N GLY A 184 -33.74 20.07 24.54
CA GLY A 184 -34.90 19.84 25.39
C GLY A 184 -36.27 19.86 24.70
N ASN A 185 -36.32 20.17 23.39
CA ASN A 185 -37.53 20.03 22.59
C ASN A 185 -37.57 18.66 21.91
N LEU A 186 -38.71 17.97 21.94
CA LEU A 186 -39.00 16.91 20.97
C LEU A 186 -39.06 17.55 19.58
N VAL A 187 -38.14 17.14 18.71
CA VAL A 187 -37.99 17.69 17.36
C VAL A 187 -38.41 16.70 16.27
N LEU A 188 -38.29 15.41 16.57
CA LEU A 188 -38.66 14.33 15.68
C LEU A 188 -39.38 13.24 16.46
N PHE A 189 -40.50 12.76 15.92
CA PHE A 189 -41.22 11.61 16.46
C PHE A 189 -41.78 10.77 15.32
N GLY A 190 -41.66 9.45 15.41
CA GLY A 190 -42.14 8.55 14.39
C GLY A 190 -42.45 7.17 14.95
N THR A 191 -43.26 6.42 14.21
CA THR A 191 -43.59 5.03 14.50
C THR A 191 -43.11 4.17 13.35
N GLU A 192 -42.63 2.97 13.67
CA GLU A 192 -42.21 1.98 12.69
C GLU A 192 -43.08 0.74 12.81
N ARG A 193 -43.55 0.23 11.65
CA ARG A 193 -44.40 -0.96 11.52
C ARG A 193 -45.57 -0.98 12.52
N TRP A 194 -46.15 0.20 12.76
CA TRP A 194 -47.10 0.41 13.83
C TRP A 194 -48.54 0.27 13.32
N GLY A 195 -49.17 -0.88 13.57
CA GLY A 195 -50.58 -1.12 13.26
C GLY A 195 -51.34 -1.74 14.44
N ALA A 196 -52.66 -1.87 14.29
CA ALA A 196 -53.47 -2.62 15.25
C ALA A 196 -53.05 -4.09 15.24
N ILE A 197 -52.73 -4.64 16.41
CA ILE A 197 -52.37 -6.05 16.59
C ILE A 197 -53.63 -6.78 17.06
N ASP A 198 -54.12 -7.69 16.22
CA ASP A 198 -55.28 -8.54 16.50
C ASP A 198 -54.89 -10.01 16.29
N VAL A 199 -53.87 -10.46 17.05
CA VAL A 199 -53.41 -11.84 17.04
C VAL A 199 -53.32 -12.36 18.47
N SER A 200 -53.79 -13.58 18.70
CA SER A 200 -53.71 -14.23 20.01
C SER A 200 -52.25 -14.51 20.38
N THR A 201 -51.81 -14.06 21.55
CA THR A 201 -50.44 -14.27 22.09
C THR A 201 -50.22 -15.68 22.65
N ALA A 202 -51.28 -16.48 22.80
CA ALA A 202 -51.19 -17.89 23.16
C ALA A 202 -50.88 -18.77 21.94
N PRO A 203 -49.77 -19.56 21.92
CA PRO A 203 -49.44 -20.48 20.82
C PRO A 203 -50.36 -21.71 20.82
N ARG A 204 -50.66 -22.27 19.64
CA ARG A 204 -51.36 -23.56 19.46
C ARG A 204 -50.43 -24.68 18.99
N VAL A 205 -49.31 -24.30 18.37
CA VAL A 205 -48.21 -25.18 17.95
C VAL A 205 -47.12 -25.08 19.02
N THR A 206 -46.56 -26.22 19.41
CA THR A 206 -45.42 -26.24 20.35
C THR A 206 -44.13 -25.89 19.62
N ALA A 207 -43.13 -25.38 20.33
CA ALA A 207 -41.81 -25.10 19.74
C ALA A 207 -41.19 -26.34 19.05
N ALA A 208 -41.36 -27.53 19.64
CA ALA A 208 -40.92 -28.79 19.04
C ALA A 208 -41.63 -29.10 17.71
N ALA A 209 -42.95 -28.92 17.65
CA ALA A 209 -43.70 -29.13 16.40
C ALA A 209 -43.37 -28.08 15.32
N ALA A 210 -42.98 -26.86 15.72
CA ALA A 210 -42.47 -25.86 14.81
C ALA A 210 -41.12 -26.29 14.21
N LEU A 211 -40.20 -26.82 15.04
CA LEU A 211 -38.94 -27.38 14.58
C LEU A 211 -39.12 -28.58 13.64
N ASP A 212 -40.05 -29.48 13.95
CA ASP A 212 -40.40 -30.62 13.08
C ASP A 212 -40.89 -30.13 11.69
N GLY A 213 -41.62 -29.01 11.66
CA GLY A 213 -42.05 -28.36 10.42
C GLY A 213 -40.88 -27.83 9.58
N VAL A 214 -39.88 -27.22 10.24
CA VAL A 214 -38.64 -26.78 9.58
C VAL A 214 -37.87 -28.00 9.05
N ALA A 215 -37.71 -29.04 9.86
CA ALA A 215 -37.04 -30.28 9.48
C ALA A 215 -37.67 -30.97 8.27
N ALA A 216 -39.00 -30.85 8.10
CA ALA A 216 -39.68 -31.35 6.91
C ALA A 216 -39.45 -30.48 5.66
N HIS A 217 -39.37 -29.15 5.81
CA HIS A 217 -39.13 -28.20 4.71
C HIS A 217 -37.73 -28.35 4.11
N VAL A 218 -36.75 -28.55 4.99
CA VAL A 218 -35.33 -28.67 4.65
C VAL A 218 -34.93 -30.10 4.30
N LEU A 219 -35.85 -31.01 3.94
CA LEU A 219 -35.43 -32.32 3.43
C LEU A 219 -34.67 -32.20 2.08
N PRO A 220 -33.63 -33.03 1.85
CA PRO A 220 -33.18 -34.17 2.66
C PRO A 220 -32.25 -33.85 3.85
N TRP A 221 -31.95 -32.58 4.13
CA TRP A 221 -31.10 -32.19 5.26
C TRP A 221 -31.77 -32.54 6.59
N LYS A 222 -30.98 -33.08 7.51
CA LYS A 222 -31.43 -33.46 8.84
C LYS A 222 -31.18 -32.27 9.78
N VAL A 223 -32.19 -31.93 10.58
CA VAL A 223 -32.01 -30.99 11.70
C VAL A 223 -31.43 -31.79 12.87
N ASP A 224 -30.24 -31.44 13.30
CA ASP A 224 -29.45 -32.18 14.30
C ASP A 224 -29.52 -31.53 15.69
N GLY A 225 -29.93 -30.27 15.76
CA GLY A 225 -30.01 -29.52 17.00
C GLY A 225 -30.78 -28.20 16.88
N GLN A 226 -30.75 -27.42 17.95
CA GLN A 226 -31.19 -26.04 17.98
C GLN A 226 -30.16 -25.18 18.69
N ARG A 227 -29.66 -24.17 17.98
CA ARG A 227 -28.65 -23.24 18.48
C ARG A 227 -29.15 -22.37 19.62
N ARG A 228 -30.42 -21.96 19.55
CA ARG A 228 -31.05 -21.06 20.52
C ARG A 228 -32.38 -21.65 20.96
N GLU A 229 -32.69 -21.46 22.25
CA GLU A 229 -34.00 -21.77 22.81
C GLU A 229 -35.11 -21.08 21.98
N PRO A 230 -36.13 -21.82 21.53
CA PRO A 230 -37.23 -21.25 20.77
C PRO A 230 -37.92 -20.12 21.52
N ARG A 231 -38.17 -19.02 20.82
CA ARG A 231 -38.85 -17.84 21.38
C ARG A 231 -40.06 -17.46 20.56
N LEU A 232 -41.03 -16.84 21.21
CA LEU A 232 -42.22 -16.30 20.56
C LEU A 232 -42.01 -14.82 20.22
N GLU A 233 -42.31 -14.48 18.98
CA GLU A 233 -42.34 -13.09 18.51
C GLU A 233 -43.62 -12.83 17.71
N ILE A 234 -44.11 -11.60 17.74
CA ILE A 234 -45.20 -11.14 16.87
C ILE A 234 -44.57 -10.54 15.62
N LEU A 235 -44.82 -11.13 14.46
CA LEU A 235 -44.29 -10.69 13.18
C LEU A 235 -45.32 -9.83 12.44
N PRO A 236 -45.01 -8.57 12.09
CA PRO A 236 -45.85 -7.79 11.18
C PRO A 236 -45.69 -8.31 9.75
N LEU A 237 -46.81 -8.46 9.05
CA LEU A 237 -46.87 -8.84 7.64
C LEU A 237 -47.61 -7.78 6.83
N GLY A 238 -47.02 -7.38 5.71
CA GLY A 238 -47.59 -6.45 4.73
C GLY A 238 -48.69 -7.11 3.93
N VAL A 239 -49.84 -6.44 3.86
CA VAL A 239 -50.96 -6.84 3.00
C VAL A 239 -51.44 -5.63 2.22
N ILE A 240 -52.01 -5.85 1.04
CA ILE A 240 -52.70 -4.81 0.30
C ILE A 240 -54.05 -4.58 1.00
N GLY A 241 -54.25 -3.38 1.51
CA GLY A 241 -55.44 -3.03 2.28
C GLY A 241 -55.73 -1.54 2.22
N ALA A 242 -56.92 -1.15 2.69
CA ALA A 242 -57.23 0.25 2.95
C ALA A 242 -56.27 0.82 4.01
N VAL A 243 -56.17 2.16 4.06
CA VAL A 243 -55.30 2.85 5.03
C VAL A 243 -55.58 2.35 6.46
N GLY A 244 -54.53 1.93 7.18
CA GLY A 244 -54.62 1.37 8.54
C GLY A 244 -54.89 -0.13 8.61
N ARG A 245 -54.98 -0.80 7.47
CA ARG A 245 -55.17 -2.26 7.34
C ARG A 245 -54.09 -2.90 6.48
N GLY A 246 -52.97 -2.21 6.27
CA GLY A 246 -51.83 -2.68 5.47
C GLY A 246 -50.83 -3.53 6.25
N TYR A 247 -51.00 -3.65 7.58
CA TYR A 247 -50.34 -4.65 8.41
C TYR A 247 -51.35 -5.68 8.92
N THR A 248 -50.98 -6.95 8.82
CA THR A 248 -51.51 -8.03 9.64
C THR A 248 -50.39 -8.57 10.53
N HIS A 249 -50.70 -9.37 11.55
CA HIS A 249 -49.70 -9.87 12.49
C HIS A 249 -49.85 -11.37 12.66
N ARG A 250 -48.73 -12.07 12.75
CA ARG A 250 -48.67 -13.51 13.03
C ARG A 250 -47.85 -13.72 14.30
N LEU A 251 -48.32 -14.56 15.21
CA LEU A 251 -47.48 -15.04 16.30
C LEU A 251 -46.59 -16.14 15.71
N ALA A 252 -45.27 -16.04 15.85
CA ALA A 252 -44.34 -17.01 15.30
C ALA A 252 -43.39 -17.54 16.39
N TRP A 253 -43.12 -18.84 16.32
CA TRP A 253 -41.93 -19.43 16.91
C TRP A 253 -40.74 -19.09 16.05
N ILE A 254 -39.76 -18.47 16.67
CA ILE A 254 -38.46 -18.26 16.09
C ILE A 254 -37.57 -19.39 16.58
N VAL A 255 -37.16 -20.25 15.65
CA VAL A 255 -36.34 -21.43 15.90
C VAL A 255 -35.05 -21.32 15.11
N SER A 256 -33.94 -21.77 15.68
CA SER A 256 -32.63 -21.72 15.03
C SER A 256 -32.13 -23.15 14.84
N PRO A 257 -32.59 -23.87 13.80
CA PRO A 257 -32.18 -25.24 13.55
C PRO A 257 -30.68 -25.32 13.25
N GLU A 258 -30.04 -26.37 13.75
CA GLU A 258 -28.66 -26.72 13.41
C GLU A 258 -28.64 -27.88 12.43
N PHE A 259 -27.67 -27.86 11.52
CA PHE A 259 -27.46 -28.85 10.50
C PHE A 259 -26.01 -29.34 10.62
N ASP A 260 -25.83 -30.65 10.72
CA ASP A 260 -24.49 -31.25 10.76
C ASP A 260 -23.72 -30.94 9.45
N GLY A 261 -22.51 -30.38 9.57
CA GLY A 261 -21.62 -30.08 8.45
C GLY A 261 -21.92 -28.83 7.61
N LEU A 262 -22.77 -27.89 8.07
CA LEU A 262 -23.02 -26.61 7.37
C LEU A 262 -22.55 -25.40 8.21
N VAL A 263 -21.90 -24.44 7.55
CA VAL A 263 -21.33 -23.20 8.15
C VAL A 263 -22.38 -22.11 8.33
N ASN A 264 -23.42 -22.13 7.49
CA ASN A 264 -24.53 -21.19 7.47
C ASN A 264 -25.40 -21.35 8.73
N ARG A 265 -25.80 -20.24 9.34
CA ARG A 265 -26.59 -20.24 10.58
C ARG A 265 -28.02 -19.85 10.27
N TYR A 266 -28.90 -20.82 10.15
CA TYR A 266 -30.27 -20.53 9.78
C TYR A 266 -31.17 -20.14 10.97
N GLU A 267 -32.02 -19.13 10.78
CA GLU A 267 -33.18 -18.85 11.64
C GLU A 267 -34.45 -19.11 10.82
N ALA A 268 -35.43 -19.76 11.46
CA ALA A 268 -36.73 -19.99 10.88
C ALA A 268 -37.82 -19.32 11.73
N ALA A 269 -38.75 -18.65 11.06
CA ALA A 269 -39.99 -18.17 11.65
C ALA A 269 -41.13 -19.11 11.27
N VAL A 270 -41.74 -19.77 12.25
CA VAL A 270 -42.88 -20.67 12.05
C VAL A 270 -44.09 -20.12 12.77
N ASP A 271 -45.21 -19.95 12.06
CA ASP A 271 -46.45 -19.48 12.67
C ASP A 271 -46.90 -20.40 13.82
N ALA A 272 -47.03 -19.82 15.00
CA ALA A 272 -47.30 -20.52 16.24
C ALA A 272 -48.76 -20.97 16.40
N HIS A 273 -49.66 -20.67 15.45
CA HIS A 273 -51.06 -21.13 15.47
C HIS A 273 -51.35 -22.22 14.43
N SER A 274 -50.71 -22.13 13.27
CA SER A 274 -50.96 -22.96 12.09
C SER A 274 -49.82 -23.93 11.78
N GLY A 275 -48.59 -23.63 12.22
CA GLY A 275 -47.39 -24.40 11.89
C GLY A 275 -46.82 -24.07 10.51
N GLU A 276 -47.36 -23.05 9.83
CA GLU A 276 -46.84 -22.56 8.56
C GLU A 276 -45.41 -22.01 8.73
N LEU A 277 -44.47 -22.48 7.92
CA LEU A 277 -43.14 -21.88 7.82
C LEU A 277 -43.29 -20.51 7.14
N LEU A 278 -43.13 -19.44 7.91
CA LEU A 278 -43.20 -18.07 7.42
C LEU A 278 -41.85 -17.64 6.85
N ALA A 279 -40.76 -18.13 7.42
CA ALA A 279 -39.45 -17.92 6.84
C ALA A 279 -38.38 -18.89 7.32
N PHE A 280 -37.31 -18.98 6.54
CA PHE A 280 -36.09 -19.71 6.79
C PHE A 280 -34.99 -19.00 6.00
N TRP A 281 -33.97 -18.48 6.68
CA TRP A 281 -32.88 -17.70 6.05
C TRP A 281 -31.58 -17.84 6.86
N ASP A 282 -30.45 -17.62 6.21
CA ASP A 282 -29.14 -17.56 6.86
C ASP A 282 -28.93 -16.24 7.63
N THR A 283 -28.40 -16.34 8.85
CA THR A 283 -28.14 -15.22 9.77
C THR A 283 -26.67 -14.82 9.85
N ASN A 284 -25.77 -15.47 9.10
CA ASN A 284 -24.36 -15.09 9.06
C ASN A 284 -24.16 -13.66 8.52
N ARG A 285 -23.26 -12.90 9.16
CA ARG A 285 -22.67 -11.68 8.59
C ARG A 285 -21.23 -12.00 8.22
N TYR A 286 -20.98 -12.15 6.93
CA TYR A 286 -19.65 -12.34 6.39
C TYR A 286 -19.01 -10.95 6.17
N GLU A 287 -18.24 -10.45 7.14
CA GLU A 287 -17.54 -9.15 7.04
C GLU A 287 -16.10 -9.33 6.56
N THR A 288 -15.89 -9.51 5.25
CA THR A 288 -14.55 -9.34 4.65
C THR A 288 -14.39 -7.90 4.16
N ALA A 289 -13.95 -6.97 5.02
CA ALA A 289 -13.48 -5.68 4.54
C ALA A 289 -12.07 -5.83 3.93
N ARG A 290 -11.87 -5.27 2.74
CA ARG A 290 -10.55 -5.18 2.10
C ARG A 290 -9.85 -3.89 2.53
N ASN A 291 -8.55 -3.82 2.38
CA ASN A 291 -7.74 -2.68 2.76
C ASN A 291 -7.06 -2.05 1.53
N ILE A 292 -6.84 -0.73 1.60
CA ILE A 292 -6.06 0.04 0.64
C ILE A 292 -4.86 0.62 1.37
N ARG A 293 -3.66 0.30 0.88
CA ARG A 293 -2.38 0.67 1.50
C ARG A 293 -1.31 1.03 0.46
N GLY A 294 -0.22 1.62 0.91
CA GLY A 294 0.93 1.91 0.05
C GLY A 294 2.16 2.41 0.81
N GLY A 295 3.23 2.68 0.07
CA GLY A 295 4.47 3.27 0.55
C GLY A 295 4.35 4.78 0.81
N VAL A 296 4.80 5.24 1.97
CA VAL A 296 4.79 6.66 2.39
C VAL A 296 6.15 7.03 2.96
N PHE A 297 6.62 8.26 2.70
CA PHE A 297 7.71 8.88 3.46
C PHE A 297 7.14 9.59 4.71
N PRO A 298 7.24 9.02 5.91
CA PRO A 298 6.48 9.51 7.07
C PRO A 298 6.86 10.93 7.51
N VAL A 299 8.09 11.37 7.20
CA VAL A 299 8.54 12.75 7.42
C VAL A 299 9.20 13.35 6.19
N SER A 300 10.14 12.63 5.56
CA SER A 300 10.87 13.14 4.39
C SER A 300 11.54 12.02 3.59
N ASN A 301 11.97 12.32 2.36
CA ASN A 301 12.87 11.48 1.57
C ASN A 301 14.32 11.99 1.67
N ASP A 302 14.93 11.86 2.86
CA ASP A 302 16.33 12.25 3.12
C ASP A 302 17.26 11.05 3.36
N GLY A 303 16.73 9.83 3.28
CA GLY A 303 17.45 8.57 3.47
C GLY A 303 17.78 8.24 4.93
N LEU A 304 17.25 8.99 5.91
CA LEU A 304 17.54 8.80 7.33
C LEU A 304 16.44 7.95 8.02
N PRO A 305 16.63 6.63 8.23
CA PRO A 305 15.62 5.82 8.91
C PRO A 305 15.43 6.24 10.38
N PRO A 306 14.24 6.02 10.96
CA PRO A 306 13.12 5.25 10.41
C PRO A 306 12.14 6.06 9.53
N ASP A 307 12.27 7.38 9.47
CA ASP A 307 11.24 8.31 8.98
C ASP A 307 11.64 9.11 7.74
N GLY A 308 12.91 8.98 7.34
CA GLY A 308 13.55 9.51 6.13
C GLY A 308 13.57 8.54 4.93
N VAL A 309 12.98 7.36 5.08
CA VAL A 309 12.93 6.29 4.08
C VAL A 309 11.47 5.89 3.84
N GLU A 310 11.16 5.41 2.63
CA GLU A 310 9.78 4.99 2.31
C GLU A 310 9.42 3.76 3.15
N ALA A 311 8.32 3.87 3.90
CA ALA A 311 7.77 2.82 4.72
C ALA A 311 6.54 2.22 4.04
N ALA A 312 6.52 0.89 3.90
CA ALA A 312 5.44 0.15 3.26
C ALA A 312 4.21 0.01 4.16
N GLY A 313 3.05 -0.28 3.56
CA GLY A 313 1.86 -0.75 4.27
C GLY A 313 1.09 0.33 5.06
N PHE A 314 1.36 1.61 4.82
CA PHE A 314 0.59 2.71 5.39
C PHE A 314 -0.83 2.73 4.79
N PRO A 315 -1.87 3.00 5.59
CA PRO A 315 -3.24 3.06 5.09
C PRO A 315 -3.44 4.24 4.13
N MET A 316 -4.32 4.10 3.15
CA MET A 316 -4.78 5.22 2.29
C MET A 316 -6.15 5.72 2.78
N PRO A 317 -6.19 6.61 3.79
CA PRO A 317 -7.43 7.03 4.43
C PRO A 317 -8.38 7.70 3.45
N TYR A 318 -9.67 7.38 3.55
CA TYR A 318 -10.72 8.03 2.76
C TYR A 318 -10.57 7.89 1.24
N ALA A 319 -9.76 6.95 0.75
CA ALA A 319 -9.66 6.67 -0.67
C ALA A 319 -10.97 6.08 -1.22
N ASP A 320 -11.46 6.65 -2.31
CA ASP A 320 -12.54 6.11 -3.11
C ASP A 320 -12.02 4.94 -3.97
N VAL A 321 -12.71 3.81 -3.90
CA VAL A 321 -12.48 2.65 -4.77
C VAL A 321 -13.68 2.41 -5.66
N THR A 322 -13.41 2.23 -6.95
CA THR A 322 -14.40 1.76 -7.92
C THR A 322 -14.35 0.25 -7.98
N HIS A 323 -15.51 -0.39 -7.92
CA HIS A 323 -15.67 -1.83 -8.04
C HIS A 323 -16.96 -2.16 -8.81
N SER A 324 -17.22 -3.46 -9.02
CA SER A 324 -18.39 -3.94 -9.75
C SER A 324 -19.74 -3.45 -9.19
N GLY A 325 -19.81 -3.12 -7.90
CA GLY A 325 -21.01 -2.65 -7.20
C GLY A 325 -21.15 -1.12 -7.10
N GLY A 326 -20.19 -0.34 -7.62
CA GLY A 326 -20.19 1.12 -7.55
C GLY A 326 -18.90 1.69 -6.98
N THR A 327 -19.01 2.79 -6.23
CA THR A 327 -17.88 3.42 -5.53
C THR A 327 -18.08 3.27 -4.03
N ALA A 328 -17.06 2.80 -3.32
CA ALA A 328 -16.98 2.78 -1.87
C ALA A 328 -15.85 3.70 -1.42
N THR A 329 -15.98 4.32 -0.24
CA THR A 329 -14.94 5.17 0.35
C THR A 329 -14.35 4.45 1.55
N ALA A 330 -13.02 4.43 1.65
CA ALA A 330 -12.33 3.83 2.77
C ALA A 330 -12.54 4.62 4.07
N ASP A 331 -12.41 3.94 5.21
CA ASP A 331 -12.29 4.62 6.50
C ASP A 331 -10.88 5.18 6.73
N SER A 332 -10.62 5.65 7.95
CA SER A 332 -9.32 6.20 8.35
C SER A 332 -8.18 5.15 8.31
N GLY A 333 -8.50 3.87 8.51
CA GLY A 333 -7.58 2.75 8.37
C GLY A 333 -7.40 2.24 6.94
N GLY A 334 -8.05 2.88 5.94
CA GLY A 334 -8.01 2.41 4.56
C GLY A 334 -8.91 1.20 4.30
N ASN A 335 -9.83 0.85 5.21
CA ASN A 335 -10.71 -0.31 5.06
C ASN A 335 -11.95 0.02 4.23
N VAL A 336 -12.32 -0.88 3.33
CA VAL A 336 -13.51 -0.81 2.48
C VAL A 336 -14.39 -2.05 2.66
N VAL A 337 -15.65 -1.83 3.01
CA VAL A 337 -16.64 -2.91 3.27
C VAL A 337 -17.53 -3.08 2.04
N GLY A 338 -17.90 -4.33 1.73
CA GLY A 338 -18.84 -4.63 0.64
C GLY A 338 -18.25 -4.55 -0.77
N VAL A 339 -16.92 -4.65 -0.90
CA VAL A 339 -16.21 -4.58 -2.18
C VAL A 339 -15.88 -5.98 -2.69
N THR A 340 -16.58 -6.43 -3.73
CA THR A 340 -16.36 -7.73 -4.39
C THR A 340 -15.70 -7.60 -5.76
N GLY A 341 -14.83 -8.54 -6.11
CA GLY A 341 -14.14 -8.59 -7.40
C GLY A 341 -13.00 -7.59 -7.50
N ASP A 342 -12.72 -7.06 -8.68
CA ASP A 342 -11.64 -6.07 -8.84
C ASP A 342 -12.01 -4.76 -8.13
N MET A 343 -11.03 -4.13 -7.48
CA MET A 343 -11.16 -2.78 -6.96
C MET A 343 -10.07 -1.89 -7.53
N THR A 344 -10.44 -0.67 -7.89
CA THR A 344 -9.54 0.31 -8.52
C THR A 344 -9.58 1.63 -7.77
N THR A 345 -8.42 2.21 -7.45
CA THR A 345 -8.31 3.55 -6.85
C THR A 345 -7.60 4.51 -7.79
N ALA A 346 -7.94 5.80 -7.65
CA ALA A 346 -7.25 6.91 -8.29
C ALA A 346 -6.59 7.87 -7.28
N LEU A 347 -6.47 7.45 -6.00
CA LEU A 347 -6.08 8.31 -4.87
C LEU A 347 -6.89 9.62 -4.84
N ALA A 348 -8.21 9.46 -4.90
CA ALA A 348 -9.17 10.53 -4.68
C ALA A 348 -10.12 10.12 -3.57
N GLY A 349 -10.61 11.08 -2.81
CA GLY A 349 -11.56 10.86 -1.72
C GLY A 349 -12.37 12.13 -1.44
N PRO A 350 -13.16 12.16 -0.35
CA PRO A 350 -13.98 13.33 -0.01
C PRO A 350 -13.15 14.59 0.24
N PHE A 351 -11.93 14.45 0.79
CA PHE A 351 -11.10 15.58 1.22
C PHE A 351 -9.95 15.89 0.27
N ILE A 352 -9.23 14.87 -0.22
CA ILE A 352 -8.03 15.05 -1.04
C ILE A 352 -8.23 14.36 -2.38
N ARG A 353 -7.75 15.01 -3.44
CA ARG A 353 -7.60 14.41 -4.76
C ARG A 353 -6.19 14.61 -5.27
N MET A 354 -5.53 13.51 -5.61
CA MET A 354 -4.22 13.54 -6.23
C MET A 354 -4.32 13.84 -7.73
N ASN A 355 -3.40 14.66 -8.22
CA ASN A 355 -3.18 14.90 -9.65
C ASN A 355 -1.68 14.92 -9.92
N ASP A 356 -1.16 13.85 -10.53
CA ASP A 356 0.27 13.71 -10.78
C ASP A 356 0.64 14.05 -12.23
N ASN A 357 1.63 14.91 -12.42
CA ASN A 357 2.12 15.28 -13.75
C ASN A 357 2.96 14.19 -14.44
N CYS A 358 3.30 13.09 -13.75
CA CYS A 358 3.93 11.91 -14.34
C CYS A 358 2.90 11.03 -15.09
N GLY A 359 1.62 11.05 -14.71
CA GLY A 359 0.56 10.32 -15.39
C GLY A 359 -0.69 10.12 -14.54
N PRO A 360 -1.73 9.44 -15.07
CA PRO A 360 -2.92 9.11 -14.29
C PRO A 360 -2.60 8.04 -13.23
N ILE A 361 -3.26 8.13 -12.07
CA ILE A 361 -3.26 7.12 -11.01
C ILE A 361 -4.43 6.17 -11.27
N VAL A 362 -4.13 4.91 -11.58
CA VAL A 362 -5.11 3.84 -11.80
C VAL A 362 -4.50 2.51 -11.35
N GLU A 363 -4.60 2.22 -10.05
CA GLU A 363 -4.19 0.92 -9.51
C GLU A 363 -5.37 0.00 -9.31
N THR A 364 -5.24 -1.27 -9.67
CA THR A 364 -6.31 -2.26 -9.58
C THR A 364 -5.82 -3.54 -8.92
N SER A 365 -6.57 -4.02 -7.92
CA SER A 365 -6.32 -5.31 -7.27
C SER A 365 -7.47 -6.30 -7.54
N PRO A 366 -7.21 -7.49 -8.12
CA PRO A 366 -8.22 -8.52 -8.35
C PRO A 366 -8.57 -9.26 -7.05
N ALA A 367 -9.77 -9.04 -6.53
CA ALA A 367 -10.36 -9.77 -5.39
C ALA A 367 -9.54 -9.84 -4.08
N ASP A 368 -8.49 -9.04 -3.91
CA ASP A 368 -7.62 -8.97 -2.71
C ASP A 368 -7.37 -7.52 -2.23
N ASP A 369 -6.72 -7.28 -1.11
CA ASP A 369 -6.28 -5.92 -0.73
C ASP A 369 -5.57 -5.19 -1.88
N LEU A 370 -5.67 -3.85 -1.92
CA LEU A 370 -5.01 -3.02 -2.93
C LEU A 370 -3.80 -2.39 -2.29
N ASP A 371 -2.63 -2.80 -2.75
CA ASP A 371 -1.36 -2.26 -2.34
C ASP A 371 -0.77 -1.40 -3.47
N LEU A 372 -0.60 -0.11 -3.22
CA LEU A 372 0.11 0.82 -4.10
C LEU A 372 1.63 0.65 -4.02
N GLY A 373 2.13 -0.29 -3.22
CA GLY A 373 3.52 -0.73 -3.21
C GLY A 373 4.52 0.33 -2.74
N VAL A 374 5.80 0.00 -2.90
CA VAL A 374 6.96 0.86 -2.67
C VAL A 374 7.79 0.93 -3.95
N SER A 375 8.54 2.01 -4.13
CA SER A 375 9.45 2.16 -5.28
C SER A 375 10.85 2.57 -4.82
N GLY A 376 11.85 2.45 -5.70
CA GLY A 376 13.16 3.05 -5.46
C GLY A 376 13.29 4.36 -6.23
N GLY A 377 13.92 5.39 -5.66
CA GLY A 377 14.17 6.65 -6.37
C GLY A 377 13.31 7.83 -5.89
N THR A 378 12.97 8.74 -6.81
CA THR A 378 12.20 9.98 -6.56
C THR A 378 11.50 10.40 -7.87
N ASP A 379 10.61 11.39 -7.82
CA ASP A 379 9.89 11.94 -8.97
C ASP A 379 8.91 10.93 -9.61
N CYS A 380 9.08 10.62 -10.91
CA CYS A 380 8.17 9.76 -11.67
C CYS A 380 8.47 8.28 -11.57
N VAL A 381 9.32 7.86 -10.62
CA VAL A 381 9.55 6.43 -10.40
C VAL A 381 8.35 5.85 -9.66
N VAL A 382 7.86 4.73 -10.16
CA VAL A 382 6.68 4.02 -9.66
C VAL A 382 7.04 2.55 -9.41
N PRO A 383 6.27 1.82 -8.59
CA PRO A 383 6.49 0.40 -8.40
C PRO A 383 6.35 -0.38 -9.72
N PRO A 384 7.07 -1.51 -9.90
CA PRO A 384 6.98 -2.28 -11.14
C PRO A 384 5.54 -2.72 -11.45
N GLY A 385 5.05 -2.38 -12.65
CA GLY A 385 3.71 -2.74 -13.10
C GLY A 385 2.60 -1.76 -12.71
N HIS A 386 2.91 -0.70 -11.98
CA HIS A 386 1.94 0.31 -11.53
C HIS A 386 1.77 1.43 -12.56
N SER A 387 0.67 2.20 -12.43
CA SER A 387 0.37 3.34 -13.28
C SER A 387 1.36 4.49 -13.07
N ALA A 388 1.61 5.29 -14.12
CA ALA A 388 2.63 6.33 -14.10
C ALA A 388 2.37 7.47 -13.09
N GLY A 389 1.15 7.58 -12.55
CA GLY A 389 0.82 8.52 -11.49
C GLY A 389 1.01 7.99 -10.07
N ASP A 390 1.19 6.68 -9.88
CA ASP A 390 1.46 6.06 -8.57
C ASP A 390 2.91 6.27 -8.13
N THR A 391 3.27 7.54 -7.96
CA THR A 391 4.58 7.99 -7.50
C THR A 391 4.63 8.03 -5.98
N HIS A 392 5.85 8.06 -5.44
CA HIS A 392 6.10 8.37 -4.03
C HIS A 392 5.36 9.61 -3.55
N SER A 393 5.38 10.66 -4.38
CA SER A 393 4.75 11.92 -4.03
C SER A 393 3.24 11.80 -3.93
N SER A 394 2.64 10.98 -4.79
CA SER A 394 1.20 10.79 -4.78
C SER A 394 0.73 9.99 -3.55
N ARG A 395 1.41 8.89 -3.22
CA ARG A 395 1.08 8.10 -2.02
C ARG A 395 1.33 8.87 -0.72
N THR A 396 2.52 9.46 -0.59
CA THR A 396 2.91 10.23 0.60
C THR A 396 1.97 11.43 0.78
N GLY A 397 1.78 12.23 -0.27
CA GLY A 397 0.91 13.40 -0.19
C GLY A 397 -0.55 13.04 0.11
N PHE A 398 -1.08 11.93 -0.42
CA PHE A 398 -2.43 11.51 -0.11
C PHE A 398 -2.60 11.14 1.36
N PHE A 399 -1.65 10.40 1.94
CA PHE A 399 -1.66 10.09 3.37
C PHE A 399 -1.53 11.36 4.21
N GLU A 400 -0.45 12.12 4.05
CA GLU A 400 -0.11 13.27 4.90
C GLU A 400 -1.19 14.36 4.89
N LEU A 401 -1.73 14.70 3.71
CA LEU A 401 -2.78 15.72 3.59
C LEU A 401 -4.11 15.28 4.22
N ASN A 402 -4.47 13.99 4.15
CA ASN A 402 -5.66 13.51 4.84
C ASN A 402 -5.47 13.54 6.37
N ARG A 403 -4.24 13.32 6.88
CA ARG A 403 -3.98 13.36 8.33
C ARG A 403 -4.11 14.75 8.92
N ILE A 404 -3.57 15.77 8.27
CA ILE A 404 -3.75 17.15 8.75
C ILE A 404 -5.21 17.61 8.64
N VAL A 405 -5.96 17.15 7.63
CA VAL A 405 -7.41 17.39 7.54
C VAL A 405 -8.15 16.71 8.70
N GLU A 406 -7.82 15.45 9.01
CA GLU A 406 -8.43 14.71 10.13
C GLU A 406 -8.17 15.39 11.48
N MET A 407 -6.96 15.91 11.69
CA MET A 407 -6.63 16.72 12.87
C MET A 407 -7.46 18.00 12.96
N ALA A 408 -7.60 18.72 11.85
CA ALA A 408 -8.39 19.95 11.79
C ALA A 408 -9.88 19.67 12.07
N LEU A 409 -10.46 18.64 11.44
CA LEU A 409 -11.85 18.22 11.68
C LEU A 409 -12.08 17.75 13.13
N GLY A 410 -11.06 17.24 13.82
CA GLY A 410 -11.12 16.96 15.25
C GLY A 410 -11.41 18.20 16.10
N HIS A 411 -10.89 19.36 15.71
CA HIS A 411 -11.15 20.66 16.38
C HIS A 411 -12.40 21.38 15.83
N TRP A 412 -12.78 21.11 14.57
CA TRP A 412 -14.03 21.60 13.96
C TRP A 412 -14.84 20.46 13.31
N PRO A 413 -15.53 19.62 14.09
CA PRO A 413 -16.31 18.51 13.55
C PRO A 413 -17.53 18.97 12.73
N ASP A 414 -17.99 20.20 12.96
CA ASP A 414 -18.94 20.91 12.11
C ASP A 414 -18.37 22.31 11.80
N PRO A 415 -17.51 22.45 10.78
CA PRO A 415 -16.79 23.69 10.51
C PRO A 415 -17.72 24.81 10.00
N GLY A 416 -19.01 24.52 9.82
CA GLY A 416 -20.02 25.49 9.44
C GLY A 416 -19.70 26.20 8.11
N PRO A 417 -20.37 27.33 7.80
CA PRO A 417 -20.15 28.04 6.55
C PRO A 417 -18.81 28.78 6.48
N ALA A 418 -18.23 29.14 7.63
CA ALA A 418 -16.98 29.92 7.70
C ALA A 418 -15.74 29.08 7.38
N ASN A 419 -15.73 27.80 7.78
CA ASN A 419 -14.64 26.85 7.50
C ASN A 419 -15.06 25.71 6.56
N SER A 420 -16.06 25.95 5.71
CA SER A 420 -16.61 24.94 4.78
C SER A 420 -15.58 24.37 3.77
N TRP A 421 -14.42 25.03 3.63
CA TRP A 421 -13.29 24.52 2.88
C TRP A 421 -12.78 23.18 3.40
N LEU A 422 -12.81 22.92 4.72
CA LEU A 422 -12.41 21.63 5.31
C LEU A 422 -13.30 20.45 4.85
N ASN A 423 -14.53 20.73 4.42
CA ASN A 423 -15.44 19.74 3.86
C ASN A 423 -15.39 19.67 2.32
N SER A 424 -14.49 20.43 1.70
CA SER A 424 -14.34 20.51 0.24
C SER A 424 -13.14 19.69 -0.21
N GLN A 425 -13.26 19.03 -1.36
CA GLN A 425 -12.15 18.28 -1.93
C GLN A 425 -11.04 19.24 -2.43
N LEU A 426 -9.87 19.16 -1.82
CA LEU A 426 -8.64 19.85 -2.23
C LEU A 426 -7.89 19.02 -3.27
N THR A 427 -7.55 19.65 -4.40
CA THR A 427 -6.65 19.02 -5.38
C THR A 427 -5.19 19.30 -5.03
N ALA A 428 -4.39 18.24 -4.98
CA ALA A 428 -2.95 18.31 -4.76
C ALA A 428 -2.21 17.91 -6.03
N ASN A 429 -1.49 18.87 -6.62
CA ASN A 429 -0.76 18.69 -7.87
C ASN A 429 0.68 18.26 -7.57
N MET A 430 1.02 17.04 -7.99
CA MET A 430 2.32 16.41 -7.71
C MET A 430 3.26 16.49 -8.91
N ASN A 431 4.56 16.40 -8.62
CA ASN A 431 5.61 16.26 -9.61
C ASN A 431 5.56 17.33 -10.74
N ILE A 432 5.28 18.59 -10.40
CA ILE A 432 5.34 19.68 -11.37
C ILE A 432 6.79 19.87 -11.81
N ASN A 433 7.02 19.95 -13.12
CA ASN A 433 8.35 20.08 -13.73
C ASN A 433 8.94 21.49 -13.53
N ASN A 434 9.24 21.80 -12.28
CA ASN A 434 9.95 22.95 -11.76
C ASN A 434 10.67 22.46 -10.49
N THR A 435 11.44 23.31 -9.83
CA THR A 435 12.31 22.87 -8.73
C THR A 435 12.33 23.86 -7.58
N CYS A 436 12.74 23.38 -6.39
CA CYS A 436 13.02 24.20 -5.22
C CYS A 436 11.87 25.11 -4.75
N ASN A 437 10.62 24.64 -4.89
CA ASN A 437 9.47 25.34 -4.31
C ASN A 437 8.29 24.39 -4.11
N ALA A 438 7.32 24.83 -3.33
CA ALA A 438 5.94 24.39 -3.36
C ALA A 438 5.06 25.65 -3.21
N PHE A 439 3.76 25.55 -3.50
CA PHE A 439 2.86 26.70 -3.28
C PHE A 439 1.37 26.34 -3.21
N TRP A 440 0.67 27.03 -2.32
CA TRP A 440 -0.76 27.31 -2.40
C TRP A 440 -1.06 28.43 -3.41
N ASN A 441 -2.11 28.27 -4.22
CA ASN A 441 -2.51 29.27 -5.23
C ASN A 441 -3.91 29.87 -5.05
N GLY A 442 -4.55 29.65 -3.90
CA GLY A 442 -5.94 30.04 -3.63
C GLY A 442 -6.97 28.94 -3.92
N SER A 443 -6.55 27.79 -4.46
CA SER A 443 -7.48 26.68 -4.74
C SER A 443 -6.87 25.28 -4.69
N THR A 444 -5.55 25.16 -4.87
CA THR A 444 -4.82 23.89 -4.94
C THR A 444 -3.47 24.04 -4.25
N VAL A 445 -2.94 22.93 -3.76
CA VAL A 445 -1.56 22.80 -3.28
C VAL A 445 -0.71 22.17 -4.38
N ASN A 446 0.52 22.65 -4.56
CA ASN A 446 1.33 22.37 -5.75
C ASN A 446 2.77 22.06 -5.35
N PHE A 447 3.28 20.90 -5.79
CA PHE A 447 4.58 20.38 -5.38
C PHE A 447 5.48 20.10 -6.59
N TYR A 448 6.76 20.41 -6.44
CA TYR A 448 7.76 20.43 -7.51
C TYR A 448 8.70 19.22 -7.40
N ARG A 449 9.22 18.81 -8.55
CA ARG A 449 10.18 17.71 -8.67
C ARG A 449 11.53 18.05 -8.04
N ASN A 450 12.30 17.00 -7.82
CA ASN A 450 13.71 17.07 -7.50
C ASN A 450 14.47 17.83 -8.59
N SER A 451 15.43 18.65 -8.16
CA SER A 451 16.33 19.40 -9.04
C SER A 451 17.59 18.64 -9.47
N GLY A 452 17.78 17.42 -8.98
CA GLY A 452 18.98 16.60 -9.12
C GLY A 452 20.10 16.97 -8.15
N SER A 453 20.36 18.26 -7.91
CA SER A 453 21.53 18.69 -7.11
C SER A 453 21.29 19.80 -6.10
N GLN A 454 20.11 20.44 -6.07
CA GLN A 454 19.84 21.62 -5.24
C GLN A 454 18.81 21.33 -4.14
N CYS A 455 17.59 20.98 -4.52
CA CYS A 455 16.48 20.63 -3.64
C CYS A 455 15.89 19.27 -4.00
N GLY A 456 15.43 18.55 -2.97
CA GLY A 456 14.64 17.34 -3.12
C GLY A 456 13.25 17.62 -3.72
N ASN A 457 12.50 16.55 -4.00
CA ASN A 457 11.12 16.67 -4.45
C ASN A 457 10.25 17.18 -3.29
N THR A 458 9.60 18.32 -3.46
CA THR A 458 8.80 18.93 -2.38
C THR A 458 7.50 18.20 -2.12
N GLY A 459 7.09 17.32 -3.05
CA GLY A 459 6.00 16.38 -2.87
C GLY A 459 6.43 15.10 -2.17
N GLU A 460 7.59 15.04 -1.53
CA GLU A 460 8.03 13.87 -0.74
C GLU A 460 8.41 14.28 0.69
N ILE A 461 7.95 15.46 1.14
CA ILE A 461 8.33 16.08 2.43
C ILE A 461 7.06 16.47 3.19
N ALA A 462 6.78 15.76 4.29
CA ALA A 462 5.58 15.92 5.11
C ALA A 462 5.35 17.38 5.55
N GLY A 463 6.41 18.03 6.03
CA GLY A 463 6.32 19.41 6.52
C GLY A 463 6.05 20.44 5.41
N VAL A 464 6.34 20.11 4.14
CA VAL A 464 5.98 20.98 3.02
C VAL A 464 4.50 20.80 2.65
N PHE A 465 3.96 19.59 2.73
CA PHE A 465 2.51 19.38 2.59
C PHE A 465 1.72 20.20 3.61
N ASP A 466 2.12 20.12 4.88
CA ASP A 466 1.46 20.84 5.97
C ASP A 466 1.57 22.35 5.82
N HIS A 467 2.71 22.84 5.33
CA HIS A 467 2.92 24.26 5.04
C HIS A 467 1.99 24.75 3.92
N GLU A 468 1.92 24.04 2.79
CA GLU A 468 1.05 24.49 1.70
C GLU A 468 -0.44 24.33 2.03
N TRP A 469 -0.81 23.29 2.78
CA TRP A 469 -2.16 23.13 3.30
C TRP A 469 -2.50 24.21 4.34
N GLY A 470 -1.52 24.60 5.17
CA GLY A 470 -1.63 25.64 6.18
C GLY A 470 -1.94 27.02 5.60
N HIS A 471 -1.41 27.34 4.41
CA HIS A 471 -1.86 28.50 3.65
C HIS A 471 -3.34 28.40 3.24
N GLY A 472 -3.79 27.22 2.85
CA GLY A 472 -5.17 26.96 2.46
C GLY A 472 -6.16 27.23 3.60
N ILE A 473 -5.91 26.70 4.80
CA ILE A 473 -6.79 26.95 5.96
C ILE A 473 -6.77 28.42 6.40
N ASP A 474 -5.61 29.09 6.35
CA ASP A 474 -5.50 30.52 6.69
C ASP A 474 -6.25 31.41 5.67
N ASP A 475 -6.18 31.08 4.38
CA ASP A 475 -6.88 31.80 3.30
C ASP A 475 -8.40 31.60 3.35
N ASN A 476 -8.87 30.46 3.84
CA ASN A 476 -10.28 30.06 3.85
C ASN A 476 -10.94 30.09 5.24
N GLY A 477 -10.21 30.53 6.28
CA GLY A 477 -10.74 30.71 7.62
C GLY A 477 -11.78 31.82 7.75
N THR A 478 -12.23 32.09 8.96
CA THR A 478 -13.22 33.15 9.25
C THR A 478 -12.80 34.53 8.72
N ASN A 479 -11.49 34.84 8.71
CA ASN A 479 -10.98 36.11 8.17
C ASN A 479 -11.07 36.21 6.62
N GLY A 480 -11.12 35.08 5.90
CA GLY A 480 -11.30 35.02 4.45
C GLY A 480 -10.13 35.59 3.64
N GLY A 481 -8.89 35.31 4.07
CA GLY A 481 -7.67 35.63 3.35
C GLY A 481 -6.42 35.43 4.22
N ILE A 482 -5.28 35.15 3.57
CA ILE A 482 -3.99 34.91 4.25
C ILE A 482 -3.64 36.04 5.22
N SER A 483 -3.42 35.68 6.48
CA SER A 483 -3.04 36.55 7.58
C SER A 483 -1.67 37.21 7.32
N SER A 484 -1.40 38.37 7.94
CA SER A 484 -0.16 39.12 7.69
C SER A 484 0.72 39.23 8.94
N PRO A 485 2.03 38.91 8.87
CA PRO A 485 2.72 38.14 7.82
C PRO A 485 2.25 36.67 7.77
N GLY A 486 2.11 36.08 6.58
CA GLY A 486 1.35 34.83 6.39
C GLY A 486 2.15 33.52 6.28
N GLU A 487 3.46 33.55 6.52
CA GLU A 487 4.36 32.40 6.25
C GLU A 487 4.71 31.57 7.49
N GLY A 488 4.46 32.09 8.69
CA GLY A 488 4.79 31.42 9.94
C GLY A 488 3.67 30.51 10.48
N ILE A 489 2.39 30.78 10.21
CA ILE A 489 1.31 29.90 10.67
C ILE A 489 1.34 28.53 9.97
N PRO A 490 1.68 28.45 8.66
CA PRO A 490 1.86 27.14 8.05
C PRO A 490 3.10 26.41 8.57
N ASP A 491 4.17 27.14 8.94
CA ASP A 491 5.33 26.55 9.63
C ASP A 491 4.92 25.93 10.98
N VAL A 492 4.02 26.59 11.72
CA VAL A 492 3.51 26.09 13.00
C VAL A 492 2.68 24.82 12.80
N TYR A 493 1.79 24.76 11.81
CA TYR A 493 1.04 23.53 11.53
C TYR A 493 1.97 22.35 11.20
N ALA A 494 2.99 22.58 10.37
CA ALA A 494 4.02 21.58 10.09
C ALA A 494 4.77 21.17 11.37
N ALA A 495 5.22 22.13 12.16
CA ALA A 495 6.02 21.87 13.35
C ALA A 495 5.23 21.14 14.45
N LEU A 496 3.96 21.50 14.65
CA LEU A 496 3.09 20.80 15.60
C LEU A 496 2.73 19.41 15.07
N ARG A 497 2.40 19.23 13.79
CA ARG A 497 2.07 17.88 13.31
C ARG A 497 3.26 16.94 13.34
N LEU A 498 4.46 17.41 13.05
CA LEU A 498 5.66 16.57 13.02
C LEU A 498 6.42 16.53 14.36
N ASP A 499 5.96 17.27 15.37
CA ASP A 499 6.69 17.60 16.60
C ASP A 499 8.17 17.96 16.34
N ASN A 500 8.40 18.81 15.35
CA ASN A 500 9.73 19.13 14.85
C ASN A 500 9.84 20.59 14.45
N SER A 501 10.77 21.33 15.06
CA SER A 501 11.01 22.74 14.75
C SER A 501 11.65 22.96 13.38
N CYS A 502 12.27 21.93 12.79
CA CYS A 502 12.86 21.99 11.46
C CYS A 502 11.79 21.88 10.37
N VAL A 503 11.46 23.02 9.75
CA VAL A 503 10.45 23.08 8.69
C VAL A 503 11.04 22.60 7.37
N GLY A 504 10.47 21.50 6.87
CA GLY A 504 10.83 20.89 5.60
C GLY A 504 12.17 20.15 5.64
N ARG A 505 12.47 19.39 6.70
CA ARG A 505 13.67 18.52 6.76
C ARG A 505 13.86 17.76 5.44
N GLY A 506 15.09 17.74 4.92
CA GLY A 506 15.40 17.11 3.63
C GLY A 506 15.12 17.97 2.39
N PHE A 507 14.72 19.25 2.57
CA PHE A 507 14.46 20.15 1.44
C PHE A 507 15.68 20.33 0.54
N TRP A 508 16.88 20.46 1.12
CA TRP A 508 18.12 20.60 0.36
C TRP A 508 18.71 19.21 0.04
N ALA A 509 18.88 18.93 -1.25
CA ALA A 509 19.35 17.61 -1.72
C ALA A 509 20.80 17.30 -1.30
N ASP A 510 21.59 18.33 -1.00
CA ASP A 510 22.96 18.21 -0.51
C ASP A 510 23.07 18.07 1.02
N GLY A 511 21.93 18.06 1.73
CA GLY A 511 21.88 18.03 3.19
C GLY A 511 22.37 19.34 3.85
N SER A 512 22.38 20.45 3.12
CA SER A 512 22.74 21.76 3.66
C SER A 512 21.84 22.17 4.82
N LEU A 513 22.44 22.75 5.85
CA LEU A 513 21.71 23.32 6.98
C LEU A 513 20.97 24.61 6.58
N CYS A 514 19.87 24.88 7.27
CA CYS A 514 19.04 26.04 6.98
C CYS A 514 19.81 27.38 7.08
N GLY A 515 19.63 28.27 6.08
CA GLY A 515 20.37 29.55 6.00
C GLY A 515 19.82 30.67 6.88
N GLY A 516 18.53 30.61 7.22
CA GLY A 516 17.93 31.39 8.29
C GLY A 516 18.03 32.92 8.20
N TYR A 517 18.03 33.47 6.97
CA TYR A 517 18.06 34.92 6.69
C TYR A 517 19.19 35.69 7.41
N GLY A 518 20.37 35.08 7.53
CA GLY A 518 21.53 35.68 8.19
C GLY A 518 21.75 35.21 9.63
N ASP A 519 20.88 34.34 10.15
CA ASP A 519 21.13 33.54 11.35
C ASP A 519 20.99 32.05 10.99
N PRO A 520 22.06 31.33 10.61
CA PRO A 520 21.95 29.96 10.10
C PRO A 520 21.72 28.93 11.21
N CYS A 521 21.14 27.79 10.83
CA CYS A 521 20.97 26.62 11.70
C CYS A 521 22.33 26.10 12.20
N THR A 522 22.36 25.63 13.44
CA THR A 522 23.56 25.01 14.03
C THR A 522 23.70 23.56 13.56
N PRO A 523 24.93 23.01 13.48
CA PRO A 523 25.10 21.58 13.23
C PRO A 523 24.41 20.68 14.27
N ALA A 524 24.24 21.16 15.50
CA ALA A 524 23.55 20.43 16.57
C ALA A 524 22.04 20.29 16.31
N SER A 525 21.42 21.27 15.65
CA SER A 525 20.02 21.18 15.22
C SER A 525 19.78 20.08 14.18
N GLY A 526 20.78 19.79 13.36
CA GLY A 526 20.64 18.88 12.22
C GLY A 526 19.62 19.33 11.17
N CYS A 527 19.09 20.56 11.24
CA CYS A 527 17.98 20.97 10.39
C CYS A 527 18.42 21.23 8.94
N THR A 528 18.14 20.26 8.07
CA THR A 528 18.36 20.30 6.61
C THR A 528 17.19 20.91 5.83
N GLY A 529 16.25 21.54 6.54
CA GLY A 529 15.10 22.21 5.95
C GLY A 529 15.37 23.67 5.55
N ILE A 530 14.28 24.38 5.23
CA ILE A 530 14.36 25.79 4.81
C ILE A 530 14.64 26.69 6.02
N ARG A 531 14.12 26.32 7.21
CA ARG A 531 14.20 27.09 8.46
C ARG A 531 13.96 26.20 9.68
N ASP A 532 14.43 26.67 10.82
CA ASP A 532 14.15 26.07 12.13
C ASP A 532 13.52 27.13 13.04
N ILE A 533 12.29 26.85 13.52
CA ILE A 533 11.52 27.76 14.38
C ILE A 533 11.85 27.60 15.87
N ASP A 534 12.94 26.90 16.18
CA ASP A 534 13.55 26.93 17.49
C ASP A 534 14.77 27.85 17.46
N TRP A 535 14.70 28.99 18.13
CA TRP A 535 15.79 29.95 18.14
C TRP A 535 17.06 29.42 18.85
N GLU A 536 16.95 28.42 19.73
CA GLU A 536 18.11 27.77 20.37
C GLU A 536 18.91 26.91 19.39
N HIS A 537 18.26 26.49 18.30
CA HIS A 537 18.89 25.73 17.22
C HIS A 537 19.62 26.61 16.21
N ARG A 538 19.58 27.94 16.37
CA ARG A 538 20.19 28.92 15.48
C ARG A 538 21.52 29.41 16.05
N THR A 539 22.38 29.93 15.18
CA THR A 539 23.75 30.33 15.58
C THR A 539 23.74 31.50 16.57
N SER A 540 22.76 32.38 16.48
CA SER A 540 22.58 33.48 17.43
C SER A 540 22.22 32.99 18.84
N GLY A 541 21.46 31.88 18.93
CA GLY A 541 20.92 31.36 20.18
C GLY A 541 20.07 32.38 20.93
N VAL A 542 19.41 33.29 20.21
CA VAL A 542 18.53 34.31 20.80
C VAL A 542 17.19 34.38 20.03
N PRO A 543 16.07 34.68 20.72
CA PRO A 543 14.76 34.80 20.08
C PRO A 543 14.73 35.87 18.98
N HIS A 544 14.03 35.58 17.88
CA HIS A 544 13.79 36.57 16.83
C HIS A 544 12.59 37.46 17.19
N ASP A 545 12.85 38.75 17.42
CA ASP A 545 11.83 39.73 17.78
C ASP A 545 11.65 40.83 16.71
N ILE A 546 10.79 41.81 16.98
CA ILE A 546 10.52 42.92 16.07
C ILE A 546 11.78 43.76 15.80
N ASP A 547 12.66 43.92 16.79
CA ASP A 547 13.93 44.64 16.61
C ASP A 547 14.88 43.89 15.68
N TRP A 548 14.95 42.55 15.79
CA TRP A 548 15.68 41.72 14.82
C TRP A 548 15.12 41.88 13.40
N VAL A 549 13.79 41.82 13.23
CA VAL A 549 13.15 42.03 11.91
C VAL A 549 13.49 43.40 11.34
N ASN A 550 13.37 44.46 12.13
CA ASN A 550 13.64 45.84 11.69
C ASN A 550 15.14 46.10 11.42
N GLY A 551 16.02 45.40 12.14
CA GLY A 551 17.48 45.54 12.04
C GLY A 551 18.13 44.64 11.00
N ASN A 552 17.45 43.58 10.54
CA ASN A 552 18.03 42.59 9.64
C ASN A 552 17.80 42.96 8.15
N PRO A 553 18.86 43.31 7.39
CA PRO A 553 18.74 43.68 5.98
C PRO A 553 18.28 42.52 5.07
N ASN A 554 18.38 41.27 5.53
CA ASN A 554 17.90 40.10 4.81
C ASN A 554 16.41 39.82 5.09
N CYS A 555 15.78 40.56 6.02
CA CYS A 555 14.40 40.34 6.47
C CYS A 555 13.38 41.23 5.74
N GLY A 556 13.40 41.19 4.40
CA GLY A 556 12.50 41.96 3.55
C GLY A 556 11.20 41.24 3.17
N SER A 557 11.14 39.92 3.35
CA SER A 557 10.03 39.05 2.91
C SER A 557 9.08 38.68 4.05
N SER A 558 7.89 38.19 3.70
CA SER A 558 6.94 37.56 4.63
C SER A 558 7.54 36.36 5.37
N HIS A 559 8.37 35.56 4.69
CA HIS A 559 8.99 34.35 5.23
C HIS A 559 9.87 34.63 6.44
N CYS A 560 10.75 35.64 6.34
CA CYS A 560 11.60 36.03 7.48
C CYS A 560 10.78 36.61 8.65
N ARG A 561 9.65 37.26 8.36
CA ARG A 561 8.75 37.79 9.40
C ARG A 561 7.93 36.68 10.08
N GLY A 562 7.89 35.49 9.51
CA GLY A 562 7.26 34.30 10.10
C GLY A 562 7.84 33.93 11.45
N TYR A 563 9.19 34.00 11.60
CA TYR A 563 9.90 33.57 12.82
C TYR A 563 9.30 34.13 14.12
N VAL A 564 8.94 35.41 14.14
CA VAL A 564 8.51 36.11 15.38
C VAL A 564 7.35 35.40 16.07
N TYR A 565 6.36 34.91 15.32
CA TYR A 565 5.20 34.27 15.93
C TYR A 565 5.23 32.74 15.83
N SER A 566 5.93 32.16 14.86
CA SER A 566 6.16 30.71 14.84
C SER A 566 7.03 30.28 16.02
N GLU A 567 8.07 31.05 16.35
CA GLU A 567 8.89 30.84 17.55
C GLU A 567 8.08 31.08 18.82
N ALA A 568 7.19 32.09 18.86
CA ALA A 568 6.34 32.32 20.02
C ALA A 568 5.43 31.12 20.32
N ILE A 569 4.82 30.52 19.30
CA ILE A 569 3.96 29.34 19.48
C ILE A 569 4.80 28.10 19.82
N TRP A 570 5.97 27.94 19.20
CA TRP A 570 6.91 26.86 19.56
C TRP A 570 7.42 26.98 21.01
N ASP A 571 7.69 28.20 21.46
CA ASP A 571 8.07 28.49 22.84
C ASP A 571 6.93 28.21 23.82
N LEU A 572 5.68 28.54 23.45
CA LEU A 572 4.51 28.17 24.25
C LEU A 572 4.49 26.66 24.51
N PHE A 573 4.67 25.87 23.45
CA PHE A 573 4.68 24.41 23.51
C PHE A 573 5.89 23.86 24.28
N LYS A 574 7.11 24.12 23.82
CA LYS A 574 8.32 23.44 24.33
C LYS A 574 8.90 24.08 25.58
N ARG A 575 8.61 25.34 25.89
CA ARG A 575 9.26 26.10 26.97
C ARG A 575 8.28 26.55 28.05
N ASP A 576 7.27 27.34 27.68
CA ASP A 576 6.49 28.10 28.64
C ASP A 576 5.43 27.24 29.35
N LEU A 577 4.63 26.42 28.65
CA LEU A 577 3.68 25.51 29.31
C LEU A 577 4.38 24.52 30.28
N PRO A 578 5.49 23.86 29.91
CA PRO A 578 6.26 23.05 30.84
C PRO A 578 6.83 23.84 32.03
N THR A 579 7.32 25.07 31.81
CA THR A 579 7.97 25.86 32.86
C THR A 579 6.97 26.40 33.89
N PHE A 580 5.83 26.92 33.44
CA PHE A 580 4.84 27.52 34.34
C PHE A 580 4.00 26.48 35.07
N TYR A 581 3.66 25.36 34.40
CA TYR A 581 2.67 24.42 34.89
C TYR A 581 3.20 23.00 35.10
N GLY A 582 4.44 22.71 34.72
CA GLY A 582 5.01 21.36 34.80
C GLY A 582 4.35 20.37 33.84
N HIS A 583 3.72 20.88 32.77
CA HIS A 583 3.13 20.06 31.72
C HIS A 583 4.21 19.24 31.01
N ASP A 584 3.92 17.96 30.78
CA ASP A 584 4.74 17.13 29.92
C ASP A 584 4.50 17.48 28.44
N SER A 585 5.29 16.86 27.54
CA SER A 585 5.22 17.14 26.10
C SER A 585 3.79 16.93 25.56
N ASN A 586 3.13 15.82 25.93
CA ASN A 586 1.77 15.52 25.47
C ASN A 586 0.75 16.57 25.93
N THR A 587 0.81 16.99 27.20
CA THR A 587 -0.12 17.98 27.74
C THR A 587 0.12 19.35 27.09
N ALA A 588 1.37 19.79 26.99
CA ALA A 588 1.71 21.06 26.38
C ALA A 588 1.38 21.09 24.88
N TYR A 589 1.56 19.95 24.22
CA TYR A 589 1.22 19.75 22.81
C TYR A 589 -0.26 19.97 22.55
N GLU A 590 -1.15 19.25 23.27
CA GLU A 590 -2.58 19.32 22.98
C GLU A 590 -3.20 20.68 23.30
N ILE A 591 -2.71 21.37 24.34
CA ILE A 591 -3.11 22.76 24.64
C ILE A 591 -2.69 23.66 23.47
N THR A 592 -1.41 23.59 23.07
CA THR A 592 -0.89 24.46 22.01
C THR A 592 -1.54 24.17 20.66
N ASN A 593 -1.79 22.90 20.35
CA ASN A 593 -2.40 22.46 19.10
C ASN A 593 -3.85 22.95 18.99
N ARG A 594 -4.64 22.79 20.07
CA ARG A 594 -6.00 23.34 20.16
C ARG A 594 -6.00 24.85 19.96
N ASP A 595 -5.16 25.57 20.70
CA ASP A 595 -5.12 27.03 20.66
C ASP A 595 -4.65 27.55 19.31
N THR A 596 -3.78 26.80 18.63
CA THR A 596 -3.32 27.14 17.28
C THR A 596 -4.44 27.00 16.26
N PHE A 597 -5.11 25.84 16.18
CA PHE A 597 -6.22 25.65 15.25
C PHE A 597 -7.31 26.70 15.53
N LEU A 598 -7.82 26.79 16.76
CA LEU A 598 -8.92 27.71 17.07
C LEU A 598 -8.52 29.19 16.99
N GLY A 599 -7.32 29.54 17.45
CA GLY A 599 -6.87 30.92 17.57
C GLY A 599 -6.41 31.54 16.26
N ALA A 600 -5.92 30.75 15.31
CA ALA A 600 -5.45 31.28 14.01
C ALA A 600 -6.60 31.68 13.07
N ASP A 601 -7.77 31.03 13.16
CA ASP A 601 -8.91 31.15 12.23
C ASP A 601 -9.38 32.59 11.96
N ASN A 602 -9.28 33.47 12.95
CA ASN A 602 -9.77 34.85 12.88
C ASN A 602 -8.64 35.90 12.99
N VAL A 603 -7.40 35.50 12.67
CA VAL A 603 -6.24 36.41 12.63
C VAL A 603 -6.15 37.10 11.27
N SER A 604 -6.22 38.43 11.26
CA SER A 604 -5.93 39.22 10.05
C SER A 604 -4.48 39.71 10.02
N THR A 605 -3.88 39.92 11.19
CA THR A 605 -2.53 40.47 11.32
C THR A 605 -1.87 39.96 12.59
N TRP A 606 -0.95 39.00 12.48
CA TRP A 606 -0.25 38.41 13.63
C TRP A 606 0.37 39.46 14.54
N TYR A 607 1.08 40.43 13.96
CA TYR A 607 1.66 41.57 14.68
C TYR A 607 1.98 42.75 13.74
N VAL A 608 2.19 43.94 14.32
CA VAL A 608 2.74 45.11 13.64
C VAL A 608 4.20 45.33 14.03
N LEU A 609 4.99 45.98 13.18
CA LEU A 609 6.44 46.23 13.38
C LEU A 609 6.75 47.31 14.44
N THR A 610 5.91 47.47 15.45
CA THR A 610 6.10 48.42 16.56
C THR A 610 5.74 47.74 17.87
N PRO A 611 6.72 47.51 18.77
CA PRO A 611 6.47 46.89 20.07
C PRO A 611 5.57 47.74 20.99
N PRO A 612 4.65 47.13 21.77
CA PRO A 612 4.20 45.74 21.64
C PRO A 612 3.36 45.54 20.37
N GLY A 613 3.73 44.57 19.54
CA GLY A 613 3.22 44.42 18.17
C GLY A 613 1.87 43.72 18.03
N GLY A 614 1.41 42.95 19.03
CA GLY A 614 0.23 42.07 18.91
C GLY A 614 -1.03 42.57 19.62
N CYS A 615 -1.18 43.87 19.88
CA CYS A 615 -2.31 44.39 20.68
C CYS A 615 -3.59 44.66 19.88
N GLY A 616 -3.61 44.36 18.58
CA GLY A 616 -4.81 44.49 17.76
C GLY A 616 -5.83 43.42 18.13
N ALA A 617 -7.12 43.75 18.08
CA ALA A 617 -8.17 42.77 18.35
C ALA A 617 -8.10 41.55 17.40
N THR A 618 -7.59 41.73 16.17
CA THR A 618 -7.40 40.68 15.17
C THR A 618 -5.95 40.15 15.11
N SER A 619 -5.16 40.44 16.16
CA SER A 619 -3.77 39.96 16.27
C SER A 619 -3.67 38.63 16.99
N GLY A 620 -2.65 37.85 16.63
CA GLY A 620 -2.47 36.47 17.10
C GLY A 620 -2.53 36.35 18.61
N TYR A 621 -1.78 37.19 19.34
CA TYR A 621 -1.80 37.20 20.81
C TYR A 621 -3.21 37.38 21.40
N GLN A 622 -4.01 38.30 20.86
CA GLN A 622 -5.37 38.54 21.35
C GLN A 622 -6.33 37.39 21.00
N GLN A 623 -6.16 36.75 19.84
CA GLN A 623 -6.97 35.60 19.46
C GLN A 623 -6.64 34.37 20.31
N PHE A 624 -5.35 34.13 20.60
CA PHE A 624 -4.89 33.06 21.49
C PHE A 624 -5.44 33.22 22.92
N LEU A 625 -5.38 34.44 23.48
CA LEU A 625 -6.07 34.72 24.75
C LEU A 625 -7.57 34.40 24.67
N GLY A 626 -8.23 34.76 23.56
CA GLY A 626 -9.66 34.53 23.37
C GLY A 626 -10.06 33.05 23.34
N VAL A 627 -9.20 32.16 22.82
CA VAL A 627 -9.49 30.71 22.77
C VAL A 627 -9.03 29.95 24.01
N ASP A 628 -8.03 30.49 24.73
CA ASP A 628 -7.62 30.01 26.05
C ASP A 628 -8.64 30.41 27.13
N ASP A 629 -9.34 31.54 26.98
CA ASP A 629 -10.39 31.97 27.92
C ASP A 629 -11.43 30.87 28.22
N ASP A 630 -11.70 30.64 29.50
CA ASP A 630 -12.49 29.50 29.95
C ASP A 630 -13.96 29.87 30.27
N ASN A 631 -14.23 31.16 30.52
CA ASN A 631 -15.48 31.60 31.14
C ASN A 631 -16.11 32.84 30.50
N GLY A 632 -15.52 33.39 29.43
CA GLY A 632 -15.98 34.59 28.72
C GLY A 632 -15.47 35.91 29.30
N ASN A 633 -14.41 35.92 30.13
CA ASN A 633 -13.95 37.10 30.86
C ASN A 633 -12.42 37.22 30.94
N LEU A 634 -11.81 37.58 29.80
CA LEU A 634 -10.39 37.94 29.70
C LEU A 634 -9.87 38.94 30.75
N ALA A 635 -10.73 39.76 31.37
CA ALA A 635 -10.31 40.71 32.39
C ALA A 635 -9.92 40.04 33.71
N ASP A 636 -10.39 38.83 33.99
CA ASP A 636 -9.98 38.05 35.16
C ASP A 636 -8.83 37.08 34.87
N GLY A 637 -8.42 36.94 33.61
CA GLY A 637 -7.32 36.09 33.17
C GLY A 637 -7.78 35.05 32.16
N THR A 638 -6.89 34.11 31.86
CA THR A 638 -7.19 32.86 31.13
C THR A 638 -6.43 31.72 31.83
N PRO A 639 -6.73 30.43 31.60
CA PRO A 639 -6.06 29.32 32.26
C PRO A 639 -4.54 29.31 32.12
N HIS A 640 -4.01 29.72 30.96
CA HIS A 640 -2.59 29.68 30.63
C HIS A 640 -2.00 31.06 30.30
N MET A 641 -2.63 32.14 30.78
CA MET A 641 -2.29 33.52 30.40
C MET A 641 -0.82 33.88 30.68
N GLN A 642 -0.24 33.39 31.76
CA GLN A 642 1.17 33.66 32.11
C GLN A 642 2.14 33.02 31.10
N ALA A 643 1.90 31.77 30.69
CA ALA A 643 2.71 31.10 29.68
C ALA A 643 2.55 31.76 28.30
N LEU A 644 1.30 32.07 27.90
CA LEU A 644 1.01 32.81 26.66
C LEU A 644 1.70 34.18 26.62
N PHE A 645 1.63 34.95 27.71
CA PHE A 645 2.30 36.23 27.80
C PHE A 645 3.82 36.06 27.71
N SER A 646 4.42 35.13 28.46
CA SER A 646 5.87 34.87 28.44
C SER A 646 6.35 34.54 27.02
N ALA A 647 5.63 33.64 26.34
CA ALA A 647 5.93 33.22 24.99
C ALA A 647 5.91 34.40 23.99
N PHE A 648 4.81 35.13 23.95
CA PHE A 648 4.64 36.23 22.99
C PHE A 648 5.45 37.50 23.35
N ASP A 649 5.73 37.76 24.64
CA ASP A 649 6.50 38.93 25.09
C ASP A 649 7.98 38.79 24.72
N ARG A 650 8.51 37.56 24.74
CA ARG A 650 9.87 37.24 24.29
C ARG A 650 10.14 37.69 22.85
N HIS A 651 9.09 37.72 22.02
CA HIS A 651 9.13 38.16 20.62
C HIS A 651 8.53 39.57 20.42
N GLN A 652 8.29 40.32 21.50
CA GLN A 652 7.75 41.69 21.53
C GLN A 652 6.32 41.84 20.98
N ILE A 653 5.53 40.76 20.99
CA ILE A 653 4.16 40.72 20.44
C ILE A 653 3.06 40.52 21.50
N ALA A 654 3.41 40.34 22.78
CA ALA A 654 2.43 40.33 23.87
C ALA A 654 2.05 41.74 24.36
N CYS A 655 0.88 41.83 25.00
CA CYS A 655 0.36 43.08 25.56
C CYS A 655 -0.02 42.88 27.03
N PRO A 656 0.42 43.76 27.95
CA PRO A 656 0.21 43.59 29.39
C PRO A 656 -1.21 43.99 29.85
N THR A 657 -2.15 44.14 28.93
CA THR A 657 -3.55 44.49 29.20
C THR A 657 -4.45 43.54 28.41
N PRO A 658 -5.40 42.82 29.05
CA PRO A 658 -5.73 42.85 30.49
C PRO A 658 -4.57 42.36 31.39
N THR A 659 -4.70 42.56 32.71
CA THR A 659 -3.64 42.19 33.66
C THR A 659 -3.30 40.70 33.51
N VAL A 660 -2.02 40.40 33.26
CA VAL A 660 -1.54 39.03 33.09
C VAL A 660 -1.71 38.26 34.39
N GLN A 661 -2.62 37.30 34.38
CA GLN A 661 -2.91 36.41 35.50
C GLN A 661 -3.66 35.18 35.01
N ASP A 662 -3.48 34.05 35.68
CA ASP A 662 -4.22 32.84 35.34
C ASP A 662 -5.58 32.80 36.07
N SER A 663 -6.61 32.26 35.41
CA SER A 663 -7.94 32.14 36.00
C SER A 663 -8.71 30.91 35.52
N GLY A 664 -9.92 30.72 36.06
CA GLY A 664 -10.90 29.87 35.42
C GLY A 664 -10.91 28.37 35.74
N CYS A 665 -9.74 27.73 35.76
CA CYS A 665 -9.65 26.26 35.87
C CYS A 665 -9.47 25.71 37.29
N ALA A 666 -9.82 26.51 38.31
CA ALA A 666 -9.75 26.07 39.70
C ALA A 666 -10.70 24.88 39.95
N GLY A 667 -10.15 23.73 40.36
CA GLY A 667 -10.91 22.50 40.60
C GLY A 667 -11.15 21.63 39.36
N GLY A 668 -10.54 21.99 38.22
CA GLY A 668 -10.43 21.12 37.05
C GLY A 668 -9.51 19.91 37.31
N PRO A 669 -9.45 18.97 36.35
CA PRO A 669 -8.59 17.80 36.47
C PRO A 669 -7.11 18.19 36.45
N THR A 670 -6.32 17.57 37.33
CA THR A 670 -4.87 17.80 37.40
C THR A 670 -4.05 16.53 37.25
N ASP A 671 -4.60 15.38 37.65
CA ASP A 671 -3.91 14.10 37.57
C ASP A 671 -4.10 13.48 36.17
N PRO A 672 -3.05 12.90 35.56
CA PRO A 672 -3.15 12.28 34.26
C PRO A 672 -3.97 10.97 34.33
N PRO A 673 -4.86 10.70 33.36
CA PRO A 673 -5.50 9.39 33.25
C PRO A 673 -4.44 8.28 33.11
N VAL A 674 -4.62 7.17 33.82
CA VAL A 674 -3.81 5.95 33.62
C VAL A 674 -4.55 5.05 32.66
N VAL A 675 -4.12 5.05 31.39
CA VAL A 675 -4.78 4.35 30.30
C VAL A 675 -4.29 2.90 30.22
N THR A 676 -5.24 1.98 30.12
CA THR A 676 -5.03 0.60 29.69
C THR A 676 -5.62 0.45 28.30
N ILE A 677 -4.82 -0.07 27.35
CA ILE A 677 -5.21 -0.27 25.96
C ILE A 677 -5.09 -1.74 25.58
N GLY A 678 -6.01 -2.22 24.74
CA GLY A 678 -5.99 -3.56 24.15
C GLY A 678 -6.40 -3.52 22.68
N PRO A 679 -5.85 -4.42 21.84
CA PRO A 679 -6.18 -4.46 20.42
C PRO A 679 -7.57 -5.06 20.18
N ALA A 680 -8.18 -4.67 19.07
CA ALA A 680 -9.39 -5.25 18.50
C ALA A 680 -9.25 -5.35 16.97
N ASP A 681 -10.12 -6.13 16.33
CA ASP A 681 -10.19 -6.22 14.88
C ASP A 681 -10.55 -4.87 14.28
N ARG A 682 -9.63 -4.33 13.49
CA ARG A 682 -9.69 -2.98 12.92
C ARG A 682 -10.02 -1.95 14.01
N GLY A 683 -9.48 -2.13 15.22
CA GLY A 683 -9.85 -1.29 16.34
C GLY A 683 -8.94 -1.36 17.56
N ALA A 684 -9.26 -0.53 18.55
CA ALA A 684 -8.59 -0.47 19.83
C ALA A 684 -9.60 -0.19 20.95
N PHE A 685 -9.42 -0.85 22.09
CA PHE A 685 -10.20 -0.57 23.29
C PHE A 685 -9.33 0.10 24.35
N LEU A 686 -9.79 1.24 24.85
CA LEU A 686 -9.14 2.03 25.88
C LEU A 686 -10.00 2.07 27.14
N SER A 687 -9.36 2.03 28.31
CA SER A 687 -10.02 2.25 29.59
C SER A 687 -9.10 2.94 30.61
N TRP A 688 -9.69 3.68 31.54
CA TRP A 688 -8.98 4.37 32.62
C TRP A 688 -9.88 4.46 33.86
N ALA A 689 -9.31 4.93 34.98
CA ALA A 689 -10.08 5.25 36.19
C ALA A 689 -10.60 6.70 36.12
N PRO A 690 -11.73 7.02 36.78
CA PRO A 690 -12.20 8.41 36.87
C PRO A 690 -11.15 9.33 37.51
N VAL A 691 -10.81 10.42 36.82
CA VAL A 691 -9.95 11.51 37.30
C VAL A 691 -10.79 12.56 38.02
N ALA A 692 -10.35 13.00 39.20
CA ALA A 692 -11.04 14.03 39.96
C ALA A 692 -11.05 15.37 39.20
N GLY A 693 -12.20 16.06 39.17
CA GLY A 693 -12.35 17.33 38.45
C GLY A 693 -12.64 17.18 36.95
N ALA A 694 -12.40 16.00 36.35
CA ALA A 694 -12.78 15.74 34.96
C ALA A 694 -14.30 15.56 34.83
N THR A 695 -14.90 16.24 33.86
CA THR A 695 -16.31 16.11 33.48
C THR A 695 -16.49 15.23 32.25
N ARG A 696 -15.45 15.13 31.41
CA ARG A 696 -15.35 14.33 30.19
C ARG A 696 -13.87 14.07 29.86
N TYR A 697 -13.63 13.23 28.87
CA TYR A 697 -12.31 12.90 28.36
C TYR A 697 -12.32 13.02 26.84
N LYS A 698 -11.26 13.60 26.27
CA LYS A 698 -10.99 13.51 24.83
C LYS A 698 -9.90 12.48 24.60
N ILE A 699 -10.04 11.73 23.51
CA ILE A 699 -9.13 10.69 23.08
C ILE A 699 -8.42 11.20 21.82
N PHE A 700 -7.10 11.21 21.89
CA PHE A 700 -6.21 11.68 20.83
C PHE A 700 -5.47 10.46 20.28
N ARG A 701 -5.56 10.23 18.97
CA ARG A 701 -4.90 9.12 18.28
C ARG A 701 -3.82 9.66 17.35
N GLY A 702 -2.60 9.15 17.47
CA GLY A 702 -1.54 9.33 16.49
C GLY A 702 -1.31 8.05 15.67
N ASP A 703 -0.85 8.23 14.45
CA ASP A 703 -0.53 7.17 13.48
C ASP A 703 0.81 7.45 12.75
N GLY A 704 1.64 8.28 13.39
CA GLY A 704 2.98 8.60 12.92
C GLY A 704 4.06 7.72 13.54
N VAL A 705 5.23 7.73 12.89
CA VAL A 705 6.45 6.98 13.27
C VAL A 705 7.06 7.36 14.63
N PHE A 706 6.62 8.48 15.21
CA PHE A 706 7.07 8.94 16.53
C PHE A 706 6.01 8.79 17.62
N GLN A 707 5.04 7.89 17.43
CA GLN A 707 4.02 7.55 18.42
C GLN A 707 3.26 8.80 18.89
N CYS A 708 3.31 9.13 20.18
CA CYS A 708 2.62 10.31 20.71
C CYS A 708 3.42 11.59 20.55
N ASP A 709 4.69 11.53 20.15
CA ASP A 709 5.50 12.70 19.76
C ASP A 709 5.31 12.98 18.26
N PHE A 710 4.06 12.93 17.81
CA PHE A 710 3.61 13.23 16.45
C PHE A 710 2.17 13.76 16.48
N GLY A 711 1.67 14.18 15.32
CA GLY A 711 0.32 14.67 15.10
C GLY A 711 -0.74 13.70 15.60
N LYS A 712 -1.70 14.20 16.38
CA LYS A 712 -2.79 13.40 16.91
C LYS A 712 -4.14 13.98 16.51
N ALA A 713 -5.00 13.13 15.97
CA ALA A 713 -6.40 13.46 15.69
C ALA A 713 -7.27 13.21 16.92
N ILE A 714 -8.27 14.06 17.13
CA ILE A 714 -9.30 13.82 18.15
C ILE A 714 -10.28 12.79 17.58
N VAL A 715 -10.23 11.56 18.08
CA VAL A 715 -11.07 10.45 17.59
C VAL A 715 -12.36 10.29 18.39
N GLY A 716 -12.46 10.92 19.55
CA GLY A 716 -13.69 10.92 20.31
C GLY A 716 -13.65 11.73 21.59
N GLU A 717 -14.84 11.98 22.12
CA GLU A 717 -15.07 12.56 23.44
C GLU A 717 -16.07 11.68 24.18
N THR A 718 -15.82 11.40 25.46
CA THR A 718 -16.68 10.56 26.29
C THR A 718 -16.74 11.02 27.73
N THR A 719 -17.87 10.76 28.39
CA THR A 719 -18.00 10.91 29.85
C THR A 719 -17.78 9.58 30.58
N ALA A 720 -17.73 8.47 29.84
CA ALA A 720 -17.31 7.18 30.37
C ALA A 720 -15.80 7.16 30.60
N THR A 721 -15.32 6.14 31.28
CA THR A 721 -13.87 5.91 31.47
C THR A 721 -13.37 4.77 30.59
N SER A 722 -13.99 4.64 29.41
CA SER A 722 -13.62 3.71 28.36
C SER A 722 -14.03 4.26 27.00
N PHE A 723 -13.31 3.85 25.95
CA PHE A 723 -13.56 4.24 24.57
C PHE A 723 -13.16 3.10 23.63
N SER A 724 -13.94 2.89 22.57
CA SER A 724 -13.60 1.95 21.50
C SER A 724 -13.37 2.76 20.23
N ASP A 725 -12.18 2.64 19.68
CA ASP A 725 -11.82 3.17 18.37
C ASP A 725 -11.95 2.05 17.33
N THR A 726 -12.52 2.35 16.18
CA THR A 726 -12.86 1.38 15.12
C THR A 726 -12.52 1.94 13.75
N GLY A 727 -12.36 1.06 12.76
CA GLY A 727 -11.96 1.47 11.42
C GLY A 727 -10.46 1.77 11.33
N LEU A 728 -9.67 1.10 12.16
CA LEU A 728 -8.21 1.11 12.13
C LEU A 728 -7.70 0.03 11.16
N LYS A 729 -6.46 0.18 10.71
CA LYS A 729 -5.79 -0.87 9.94
C LYS A 729 -5.20 -1.90 10.89
N ASN A 730 -5.46 -3.19 10.66
CA ASN A 730 -4.71 -4.25 11.34
C ASN A 730 -3.21 -4.19 10.97
N ASP A 731 -2.36 -4.61 11.89
CA ASP A 731 -0.90 -4.63 11.73
C ASP A 731 -0.24 -3.25 11.52
N HIS A 732 -0.94 -2.18 11.91
CA HIS A 732 -0.40 -0.82 11.94
C HIS A 732 -0.39 -0.30 13.38
N GLU A 733 0.73 0.28 13.84
CA GLU A 733 0.82 0.82 15.20
C GLU A 733 0.06 2.15 15.29
N TYR A 734 -0.83 2.26 16.27
CA TYR A 734 -1.49 3.49 16.67
C TYR A 734 -1.07 3.88 18.08
N SER A 735 -0.94 5.18 18.31
CA SER A 735 -0.61 5.76 19.60
C SER A 735 -1.80 6.54 20.16
N TYR A 736 -1.97 6.53 21.48
CA TYR A 736 -3.09 7.18 22.13
C TYR A 736 -2.66 7.99 23.34
N VAL A 737 -3.31 9.14 23.48
CA VAL A 737 -3.29 9.98 24.66
C VAL A 737 -4.74 10.28 25.06
N VAL A 738 -5.01 10.25 26.36
CA VAL A 738 -6.32 10.61 26.91
C VAL A 738 -6.14 11.75 27.90
N ALA A 739 -6.91 12.81 27.75
CA ALA A 739 -6.91 13.94 28.69
C ALA A 739 -8.30 14.17 29.27
N GLY A 740 -8.36 14.39 30.59
CA GLY A 740 -9.59 14.79 31.26
C GLY A 740 -9.81 16.30 31.09
N PHE A 741 -11.06 16.72 30.88
CA PHE A 741 -11.43 18.13 30.74
C PHE A 741 -12.40 18.55 31.84
N GLY A 742 -12.16 19.74 32.40
CA GLY A 742 -12.97 20.38 33.44
C GLY A 742 -14.27 20.98 32.90
N ALA A 743 -14.70 22.10 33.48
CA ALA A 743 -15.97 22.75 33.10
C ALA A 743 -15.95 23.40 31.70
N SER A 744 -14.77 23.76 31.19
CA SER A 744 -14.55 24.31 29.84
C SER A 744 -13.57 23.44 29.05
N ASP A 745 -13.41 23.72 27.76
CA ASP A 745 -12.41 23.07 26.89
C ASP A 745 -10.99 23.59 27.16
N SER A 746 -10.84 24.81 27.68
CA SER A 746 -9.55 25.37 28.06
C SER A 746 -9.02 24.80 29.39
N CYS A 747 -9.89 24.17 30.18
CA CYS A 747 -9.51 23.47 31.41
C CYS A 747 -9.14 22.01 31.17
N MET A 748 -8.18 21.78 30.28
CA MET A 748 -7.57 20.47 30.07
C MET A 748 -6.67 20.12 31.27
N GLY A 749 -6.81 18.90 31.79
CA GLY A 749 -5.89 18.36 32.78
C GLY A 749 -4.65 17.74 32.13
N ALA A 750 -3.75 17.20 32.95
CA ALA A 750 -2.60 16.46 32.44
C ALA A 750 -3.05 15.32 31.52
N ALA A 751 -2.40 15.22 30.37
CA ALA A 751 -2.59 14.15 29.41
C ALA A 751 -2.03 12.83 29.96
N SER A 752 -2.59 11.69 29.54
CA SER A 752 -2.03 10.39 29.89
C SER A 752 -0.61 10.22 29.32
N ALA A 753 0.14 9.28 29.90
CA ALA A 753 1.30 8.74 29.20
C ALA A 753 0.89 8.14 27.85
N CYS A 754 1.83 8.08 26.91
CA CYS A 754 1.61 7.47 25.61
C CYS A 754 1.27 5.98 25.76
N ALA A 755 0.20 5.54 25.12
CA ALA A 755 -0.20 4.14 25.04
C ALA A 755 -0.27 3.72 23.57
N THR A 756 0.46 2.68 23.18
CA THR A 756 0.43 2.16 21.80
C THR A 756 -0.32 0.84 21.69
N VAL A 757 -0.85 0.58 20.51
CA VAL A 757 -1.55 -0.67 20.17
C VAL A 757 -1.36 -0.96 18.69
N VAL A 758 -1.22 -2.23 18.36
CA VAL A 758 -1.31 -2.72 16.99
C VAL A 758 -2.64 -3.49 16.90
N PRO A 759 -3.65 -2.99 16.18
CA PRO A 759 -4.88 -3.73 15.94
C PRO A 759 -4.57 -5.05 15.25
N VAL A 760 -5.30 -6.09 15.61
CA VAL A 760 -5.09 -7.45 15.10
C VAL A 760 -6.41 -8.02 14.68
N ALA A 761 -6.40 -8.88 13.65
CA ALA A 761 -7.60 -9.60 13.27
C ALA A 761 -8.13 -10.42 14.46
N PHE A 762 -9.47 -10.53 14.55
CA PHE A 762 -10.11 -11.28 15.62
C PHE A 762 -9.61 -12.73 15.62
N LEU A 763 -9.54 -13.38 14.46
CA LEU A 763 -8.83 -14.65 14.30
C LEU A 763 -7.51 -14.41 13.56
N ALA A 764 -6.42 -14.93 14.12
CA ALA A 764 -5.11 -14.97 13.48
C ALA A 764 -4.56 -16.40 13.50
N VAL A 765 -3.69 -16.74 12.56
CA VAL A 765 -3.02 -18.05 12.49
C VAL A 765 -1.53 -17.86 12.28
N ASP A 766 -0.73 -18.72 12.92
CA ASP A 766 0.74 -18.65 12.79
C ASP A 766 1.20 -18.96 11.35
N ASP A 767 0.57 -19.96 10.71
CA ASP A 767 0.76 -20.32 9.31
C ASP A 767 -0.61 -20.71 8.73
N ALA A 768 -1.04 -20.02 7.68
CA ALA A 768 -2.33 -20.27 7.04
C ALA A 768 -2.25 -21.44 6.04
N GLU A 769 -1.05 -21.92 5.71
CA GLU A 769 -0.83 -22.99 4.75
C GLU A 769 -0.24 -24.22 5.44
N ALA A 770 -0.68 -25.40 5.02
CA ALA A 770 -0.03 -26.64 5.44
C ALA A 770 -0.05 -27.63 4.28
N SER A 771 0.98 -28.47 4.23
CA SER A 771 1.06 -29.58 3.29
C SER A 771 1.20 -30.89 4.04
N ILE A 772 0.49 -31.93 3.58
CA ILE A 772 0.57 -33.27 4.16
C ILE A 772 0.71 -34.34 3.10
N CYS A 773 1.41 -35.43 3.45
CA CYS A 773 1.18 -36.71 2.80
C CYS A 773 0.06 -37.44 3.55
N VAL A 774 -0.88 -38.06 2.82
CA VAL A 774 -1.99 -38.81 3.43
C VAL A 774 -1.50 -39.77 4.52
N GLY A 775 -2.17 -39.75 5.67
CA GLY A 775 -1.79 -40.52 6.86
C GLY A 775 -1.07 -39.70 7.94
N SER A 776 -0.60 -38.49 7.62
CA SER A 776 -0.14 -37.49 8.58
C SER A 776 -1.26 -36.49 8.92
N ASP A 777 -1.27 -35.98 10.15
CA ASP A 777 -2.20 -34.91 10.54
C ASP A 777 -1.66 -33.54 10.10
N ALA A 778 -2.56 -32.63 9.70
CA ALA A 778 -2.23 -31.21 9.50
C ALA A 778 -2.63 -30.41 10.75
N THR A 779 -1.84 -29.42 11.14
CA THR A 779 -2.13 -28.61 12.34
C THR A 779 -2.01 -27.12 12.06
N TYR A 780 -2.96 -26.34 12.57
CA TYR A 780 -2.96 -24.87 12.53
C TYR A 780 -3.10 -24.33 13.94
N THR A 781 -2.22 -23.42 14.35
CA THR A 781 -2.35 -22.71 15.64
C THR A 781 -3.11 -21.41 15.39
N ILE A 782 -4.34 -21.35 15.88
CA ILE A 782 -5.23 -20.19 15.69
C ILE A 782 -5.35 -19.44 17.01
N THR A 783 -5.13 -18.13 16.97
CA THR A 783 -5.31 -17.21 18.08
C THR A 783 -6.61 -16.43 17.87
N ALA A 784 -7.49 -16.43 18.88
CA ALA A 784 -8.59 -15.47 18.93
C ALA A 784 -8.16 -14.26 19.79
N ASN A 785 -8.26 -13.07 19.23
CA ASN A 785 -7.82 -11.81 19.80
C ASN A 785 -9.07 -10.94 20.06
N GLU A 786 -9.40 -10.66 21.33
CA GLU A 786 -10.19 -9.49 21.80
C GLU A 786 -10.69 -9.65 23.26
N PRO A 787 -10.45 -8.68 24.16
CA PRO A 787 -10.58 -8.90 25.61
C PRO A 787 -12.00 -9.04 26.20
N PHE A 788 -13.09 -8.97 25.41
CA PHE A 788 -14.45 -8.85 25.95
C PHE A 788 -15.50 -9.81 25.42
N VAL A 789 -15.10 -11.03 25.07
CA VAL A 789 -16.02 -12.03 24.52
C VAL A 789 -16.34 -13.18 25.48
N PRO A 790 -17.59 -13.70 25.49
CA PRO A 790 -17.92 -15.03 26.02
C PRO A 790 -17.01 -16.12 25.42
N PRO A 791 -17.10 -17.38 25.87
CA PRO A 791 -16.30 -18.44 25.27
C PRO A 791 -16.46 -18.50 23.75
N VAL A 792 -15.35 -18.36 23.00
CA VAL A 792 -15.38 -18.39 21.53
C VAL A 792 -15.42 -19.85 21.08
N THR A 793 -16.46 -20.22 20.35
CA THR A 793 -16.61 -21.57 19.81
C THR A 793 -16.05 -21.62 18.40
N MET A 794 -15.11 -22.53 18.16
CA MET A 794 -14.46 -22.70 16.86
C MET A 794 -15.15 -23.79 16.05
N SER A 795 -15.30 -23.55 14.75
CA SER A 795 -15.74 -24.55 13.76
C SER A 795 -14.89 -24.45 12.49
N LEU A 796 -14.90 -25.50 11.67
CA LEU A 796 -14.21 -25.54 10.39
C LEU A 796 -15.19 -25.96 9.30
N SER A 797 -14.94 -25.51 8.08
CA SER A 797 -15.59 -25.99 6.87
C SER A 797 -14.61 -26.02 5.69
N GLY A 798 -14.93 -26.80 4.65
CA GLY A 798 -14.11 -26.91 3.44
C GLY A 798 -12.99 -27.96 3.53
N GLU A 799 -12.89 -28.71 4.63
CA GLU A 799 -11.89 -29.75 4.82
C GLU A 799 -12.05 -30.94 3.87
N PRO A 800 -10.97 -31.69 3.56
CA PRO A 800 -11.05 -32.84 2.67
C PRO A 800 -12.06 -33.88 3.17
N ALA A 801 -12.90 -34.38 2.27
CA ALA A 801 -13.97 -35.32 2.62
C ALA A 801 -13.42 -36.57 3.33
N GLY A 802 -14.01 -36.93 4.48
CA GLY A 802 -13.63 -38.10 5.27
C GLY A 802 -12.52 -37.85 6.30
N THR A 803 -11.96 -36.64 6.36
CA THR A 803 -11.07 -36.20 7.43
C THR A 803 -11.84 -35.88 8.72
N THR A 804 -11.12 -35.62 9.81
CA THR A 804 -11.68 -35.12 11.07
C THR A 804 -11.04 -33.78 11.41
N ALA A 805 -11.82 -32.78 11.78
CA ALA A 805 -11.33 -31.50 12.28
C ALA A 805 -11.59 -31.37 13.78
N THR A 806 -10.54 -31.15 14.58
CA THR A 806 -10.66 -30.95 16.03
C THR A 806 -9.89 -29.73 16.48
N PHE A 807 -10.53 -28.88 17.29
CA PHE A 807 -9.94 -27.73 17.94
C PHE A 807 -9.70 -28.04 19.43
N ASP A 808 -8.48 -27.82 19.93
CA ASP A 808 -8.15 -27.98 21.36
C ASP A 808 -7.37 -26.75 21.89
N PRO A 809 -7.93 -25.98 22.84
CA PRO A 809 -9.27 -26.11 23.44
C PRO A 809 -10.40 -25.53 22.56
N ASN A 810 -11.60 -26.10 22.66
CA ASN A 810 -12.84 -25.54 22.07
C ASN A 810 -14.07 -25.83 22.97
N PRO A 811 -14.80 -24.80 23.45
CA PRO A 811 -14.61 -23.37 23.19
C PRO A 811 -13.39 -22.79 23.90
N LEU A 812 -12.84 -21.70 23.36
CA LEU A 812 -11.83 -20.86 24.01
C LEU A 812 -12.50 -20.15 25.20
N PRO A 813 -12.10 -20.41 26.46
CA PRO A 813 -12.91 -20.07 27.64
C PRO A 813 -12.92 -18.57 28.01
N GLY A 814 -12.10 -17.73 27.38
CA GLY A 814 -11.88 -16.32 27.74
C GLY A 814 -11.21 -16.12 29.12
N PRO A 815 -10.70 -14.90 29.42
CA PRO A 815 -10.52 -13.76 28.52
C PRO A 815 -9.41 -14.02 27.47
N LEU A 816 -9.53 -13.37 26.31
CA LEU A 816 -8.58 -13.45 25.19
C LEU A 816 -7.40 -12.47 25.37
N PRO A 817 -6.27 -12.64 24.66
CA PRO A 817 -6.01 -13.64 23.61
C PRO A 817 -5.94 -15.08 24.16
N GLN A 818 -6.48 -16.03 23.40
CA GLN A 818 -6.32 -17.47 23.66
C GLN A 818 -6.03 -18.19 22.34
N GLN A 819 -5.27 -19.28 22.43
CA GLN A 819 -4.95 -20.11 21.28
C GLN A 819 -5.75 -21.41 21.31
N THR A 820 -6.09 -21.91 20.12
CA THR A 820 -6.56 -23.27 19.87
C THR A 820 -5.71 -23.88 18.77
N VAL A 821 -5.41 -25.18 18.89
CA VAL A 821 -4.80 -25.94 17.79
C VAL A 821 -5.92 -26.64 17.02
N LEU A 822 -6.10 -26.29 15.76
CA LEU A 822 -6.88 -27.07 14.80
C LEU A 822 -6.02 -28.23 14.31
N THR A 823 -6.53 -29.46 14.42
CA THR A 823 -5.92 -30.66 13.85
C THR A 823 -6.85 -31.27 12.81
N ILE A 824 -6.37 -31.40 11.57
CA ILE A 824 -7.00 -32.18 10.50
C ILE A 824 -6.41 -33.58 10.53
N GLY A 825 -7.15 -34.51 11.13
CA GLY A 825 -6.79 -35.92 11.26
C GLY A 825 -7.55 -36.84 10.31
N ASN A 826 -7.29 -38.14 10.42
CA ASN A 826 -7.90 -39.19 9.57
C ASN A 826 -7.69 -38.96 8.07
N THR A 827 -6.52 -38.46 7.69
CA THR A 827 -6.19 -38.01 6.32
C THR A 827 -5.87 -39.15 5.35
N GLY A 828 -5.80 -40.39 5.83
CA GLY A 828 -5.41 -41.56 5.01
C GLY A 828 -6.33 -41.88 3.83
N GLY A 829 -7.53 -41.28 3.76
CA GLY A 829 -8.46 -41.39 2.64
C GLY A 829 -8.76 -40.08 1.92
N ALA A 830 -8.07 -38.99 2.27
CA ALA A 830 -8.24 -37.70 1.61
C ALA A 830 -7.71 -37.75 0.17
N ALA A 831 -8.42 -37.12 -0.78
CA ALA A 831 -7.96 -37.04 -2.16
C ALA A 831 -6.85 -35.98 -2.28
N ALA A 832 -5.87 -36.20 -3.16
CA ALA A 832 -4.86 -35.19 -3.43
C ALA A 832 -5.47 -33.91 -4.02
N GLY A 833 -4.94 -32.76 -3.62
CA GLY A 833 -5.40 -31.45 -4.08
C GLY A 833 -5.16 -30.35 -3.05
N ASN A 834 -5.39 -29.11 -3.49
CA ASN A 834 -5.42 -27.93 -2.64
C ASN A 834 -6.85 -27.72 -2.12
N TYR A 835 -6.98 -27.55 -0.81
CA TYR A 835 -8.25 -27.31 -0.14
C TYR A 835 -8.21 -25.96 0.59
N LEU A 836 -9.10 -25.04 0.19
CA LEU A 836 -9.38 -23.84 0.96
C LEU A 836 -10.43 -24.15 2.02
N MET A 837 -10.05 -23.98 3.28
CA MET A 837 -10.88 -24.23 4.45
C MET A 837 -11.18 -22.91 5.17
N THR A 838 -12.36 -22.80 5.77
CA THR A 838 -12.75 -21.63 6.56
C THR A 838 -12.91 -22.05 8.01
N ALA A 839 -12.02 -21.56 8.87
CA ALA A 839 -12.15 -21.64 10.32
C ALA A 839 -13.00 -20.46 10.80
N THR A 840 -14.07 -20.74 11.54
CA THR A 840 -15.00 -19.72 12.06
C THR A 840 -14.95 -19.71 13.58
N GLY A 841 -14.75 -18.55 14.16
CA GLY A 841 -14.89 -18.29 15.59
C GLY A 841 -16.21 -17.60 15.88
N ASP A 842 -17.05 -18.19 16.72
CA ASP A 842 -18.32 -17.61 17.17
C ASP A 842 -18.28 -17.22 18.63
N ASP A 843 -18.65 -15.97 18.87
CA ASP A 843 -18.60 -15.34 20.17
C ASP A 843 -19.98 -15.35 20.90
N GLY A 844 -21.01 -15.88 20.21
CA GLY A 844 -22.40 -15.95 20.65
C GLY A 844 -23.30 -14.86 20.04
N GLY A 845 -22.70 -13.78 19.51
CA GLY A 845 -23.33 -12.64 18.84
C GLY A 845 -22.83 -12.40 17.41
N THR A 846 -21.53 -12.56 17.16
CA THR A 846 -20.80 -12.31 15.91
C THR A 846 -19.91 -13.51 15.55
N THR A 847 -19.74 -13.74 14.25
CA THR A 847 -18.84 -14.78 13.71
C THR A 847 -17.70 -14.13 12.95
N PHE A 848 -16.50 -14.68 13.11
CA PHE A 848 -15.29 -14.23 12.45
C PHE A 848 -14.68 -15.39 11.67
N ASP A 849 -14.35 -15.17 10.41
CA ASP A 849 -13.82 -16.20 9.51
C ASP A 849 -12.33 -16.00 9.24
N LEU A 850 -11.62 -17.12 9.14
CA LEU A 850 -10.20 -17.21 8.84
C LEU A 850 -10.02 -18.29 7.76
N ILE A 851 -9.41 -17.94 6.64
CA ILE A 851 -9.14 -18.87 5.53
C ILE A 851 -7.81 -19.59 5.76
N LEU A 852 -7.80 -20.90 5.56
CA LEU A 852 -6.65 -21.79 5.65
C LEU A 852 -6.52 -22.58 4.35
N SER A 853 -5.30 -22.93 3.96
CA SER A 853 -4.99 -23.76 2.80
C SER A 853 -4.37 -25.08 3.25
N LEU A 854 -4.85 -26.20 2.73
CA LEU A 854 -4.28 -27.53 2.93
C LEU A 854 -3.95 -28.19 1.59
N ASP A 855 -2.67 -28.41 1.33
CA ASP A 855 -2.21 -29.24 0.21
C ASP A 855 -2.08 -30.70 0.65
N VAL A 856 -2.85 -31.57 0.01
CA VAL A 856 -2.81 -33.00 0.26
C VAL A 856 -2.11 -33.71 -0.88
N PHE A 857 -1.06 -34.47 -0.54
CA PHE A 857 -0.39 -35.41 -1.42
C PHE A 857 -0.78 -36.84 -1.06
N ASP A 858 -1.17 -37.65 -2.04
CA ASP A 858 -1.59 -39.04 -1.81
C ASP A 858 -0.56 -40.09 -2.22
N GLN A 859 0.51 -39.65 -2.89
CA GLN A 859 1.57 -40.53 -3.38
C GLN A 859 2.87 -39.77 -3.66
N ILE A 860 3.97 -40.52 -3.73
CA ILE A 860 5.23 -40.00 -4.29
C ILE A 860 5.03 -39.68 -5.79
N PRO A 861 5.69 -38.65 -6.33
CA PRO A 861 5.52 -38.27 -7.72
C PRO A 861 6.04 -39.34 -8.68
N ALA A 862 5.42 -39.44 -9.86
CA ALA A 862 5.93 -40.29 -10.93
C ALA A 862 7.23 -39.74 -11.50
N ALA A 863 8.04 -40.60 -12.13
CA ALA A 863 9.25 -40.18 -12.82
C ALA A 863 8.90 -39.22 -13.99
N PRO A 864 9.58 -38.07 -14.11
CA PRO A 864 9.35 -37.13 -15.19
C PRO A 864 9.80 -37.71 -16.54
N ALA A 865 9.20 -37.25 -17.65
CA ALA A 865 9.64 -37.60 -18.99
C ALA A 865 10.68 -36.61 -19.49
N LEU A 866 11.84 -37.11 -19.92
CA LEU A 866 12.91 -36.26 -20.47
C LEU A 866 12.54 -35.78 -21.88
N LEU A 867 12.84 -34.51 -22.18
CA LEU A 867 12.46 -33.84 -23.42
C LEU A 867 13.68 -33.45 -24.26
N SER A 868 14.69 -32.80 -23.65
CA SER A 868 15.87 -32.30 -24.35
C SER A 868 17.11 -32.34 -23.43
N PRO A 869 18.30 -32.71 -23.94
CA PRO A 869 18.56 -33.29 -25.25
C PRO A 869 17.83 -34.64 -25.45
N PRO A 870 17.35 -34.98 -26.67
CA PRO A 870 16.78 -36.30 -26.94
C PRO A 870 17.78 -37.43 -26.72
N ASP A 871 17.29 -38.62 -26.41
CA ASP A 871 18.14 -39.80 -26.18
C ASP A 871 19.02 -40.13 -27.40
N GLY A 872 20.33 -40.25 -27.17
CA GLY A 872 21.35 -40.48 -28.19
C GLY A 872 21.64 -39.28 -29.10
N ALA A 873 21.28 -38.05 -28.69
CA ALA A 873 21.60 -36.86 -29.47
C ALA A 873 23.12 -36.69 -29.62
N VAL A 874 23.57 -36.30 -30.81
CA VAL A 874 24.97 -35.97 -31.11
C VAL A 874 25.09 -34.49 -31.42
N ASP A 875 26.32 -33.97 -31.45
CA ASP A 875 26.63 -32.56 -31.70
C ASP A 875 25.91 -31.60 -30.75
N VAL A 876 25.76 -32.03 -29.49
CA VAL A 876 25.10 -31.24 -28.45
C VAL A 876 26.08 -30.21 -27.90
N SER A 877 25.58 -29.00 -27.61
CA SER A 877 26.38 -27.93 -26.98
C SER A 877 27.08 -28.42 -25.71
N LEU A 878 28.26 -27.86 -25.41
CA LEU A 878 29.00 -28.12 -24.17
C LEU A 878 28.26 -27.62 -22.92
N VAL A 879 27.26 -26.74 -23.07
CA VAL A 879 26.40 -26.24 -22.00
C VAL A 879 24.91 -26.48 -22.33
N PRO A 880 24.46 -27.74 -22.40
CA PRO A 880 23.11 -28.06 -22.88
C PRO A 880 22.04 -27.65 -21.86
N THR A 881 20.92 -27.12 -22.34
CA THR A 881 19.70 -27.00 -21.52
C THR A 881 18.99 -28.34 -21.45
N LEU A 882 18.95 -28.91 -20.24
CA LEU A 882 18.22 -30.12 -19.90
C LEU A 882 16.76 -29.75 -19.60
N ALA A 883 15.80 -30.44 -20.20
CA ALA A 883 14.38 -30.16 -20.04
C ALA A 883 13.56 -31.44 -19.88
N TRP A 884 12.57 -31.43 -18.99
CA TRP A 884 11.67 -32.56 -18.71
C TRP A 884 10.22 -32.11 -18.55
N SER A 885 9.28 -33.05 -18.55
CA SER A 885 7.86 -32.78 -18.29
C SER A 885 7.59 -32.67 -16.79
N ALA A 886 6.69 -31.77 -16.38
CA ALA A 886 6.21 -31.74 -15.00
C ALA A 886 5.53 -33.06 -14.59
N SER A 887 5.90 -33.59 -13.42
CA SER A 887 5.27 -34.77 -12.82
C SER A 887 4.08 -34.36 -11.95
N THR A 888 2.99 -35.12 -12.01
CA THR A 888 1.82 -34.91 -11.14
C THR A 888 2.23 -35.00 -9.67
N GLN A 889 1.78 -34.04 -8.85
CA GLN A 889 2.10 -33.92 -7.42
C GLN A 889 3.59 -33.68 -7.09
N ALA A 890 4.43 -33.32 -8.07
CA ALA A 890 5.81 -32.95 -7.82
C ALA A 890 5.93 -31.50 -7.34
N GLU A 891 6.71 -31.31 -6.28
CA GLU A 891 7.08 -29.97 -5.75
C GLU A 891 8.52 -29.62 -6.13
N THR A 892 9.39 -30.63 -6.29
CA THR A 892 10.81 -30.46 -6.59
C THR A 892 11.32 -31.52 -7.56
N TYR A 893 12.45 -31.24 -8.19
CA TYR A 893 13.19 -32.14 -9.07
C TYR A 893 14.67 -32.17 -8.69
N VAL A 894 15.29 -33.33 -8.88
CA VAL A 894 16.74 -33.49 -8.85
C VAL A 894 17.19 -34.04 -10.20
N VAL A 895 18.08 -33.31 -10.87
CA VAL A 895 18.71 -33.70 -12.13
C VAL A 895 20.17 -34.06 -11.89
N GLU A 896 20.64 -35.12 -12.55
CA GLU A 896 22.04 -35.52 -12.54
C GLU A 896 22.52 -35.78 -13.98
N VAL A 897 23.77 -35.42 -14.26
CA VAL A 897 24.52 -35.74 -15.48
C VAL A 897 25.81 -36.44 -15.08
N ALA A 898 26.14 -37.55 -15.73
CA ALA A 898 27.31 -38.38 -15.46
C ALA A 898 28.05 -38.77 -16.75
N THR A 899 29.32 -39.13 -16.64
CA THR A 899 30.13 -39.67 -17.74
C THR A 899 29.93 -41.18 -17.96
N ASP A 900 29.14 -41.82 -17.10
CA ASP A 900 28.85 -43.25 -17.17
C ASP A 900 27.36 -43.55 -16.95
N PRO A 901 26.80 -44.59 -17.59
CA PRO A 901 25.38 -44.92 -17.51
C PRO A 901 24.95 -45.47 -16.14
N GLY A 902 25.91 -45.78 -15.25
CA GLY A 902 25.66 -46.21 -13.88
C GLY A 902 25.59 -45.05 -12.87
N PHE A 903 25.81 -43.81 -13.32
CA PHE A 903 25.87 -42.61 -12.48
C PHE A 903 26.85 -42.75 -11.30
N THR A 904 28.00 -43.39 -11.55
CA THR A 904 29.09 -43.48 -10.56
C THR A 904 29.96 -42.23 -10.57
N ASP A 905 30.09 -41.57 -11.72
CA ASP A 905 30.89 -40.38 -11.97
C ASP A 905 29.99 -39.21 -12.41
N ILE A 906 29.30 -38.60 -11.44
CA ILE A 906 28.41 -37.43 -11.66
C ILE A 906 29.25 -36.16 -11.88
N VAL A 907 29.03 -35.49 -13.01
CA VAL A 907 29.68 -34.22 -13.38
C VAL A 907 28.79 -32.99 -13.16
N PHE A 908 27.47 -33.18 -13.07
CA PHE A 908 26.52 -32.12 -12.73
C PHE A 908 25.35 -32.68 -11.94
N THR A 909 24.93 -31.96 -10.90
CA THR A 909 23.70 -32.24 -10.14
C THR A 909 23.05 -30.92 -9.75
N ALA A 910 21.73 -30.86 -9.83
CA ALA A 910 20.97 -29.70 -9.37
C ALA A 910 19.62 -30.11 -8.78
N ALA A 911 19.18 -29.37 -7.77
CA ALA A 911 17.82 -29.43 -7.25
C ALA A 911 17.08 -28.16 -7.68
N THR A 912 15.85 -28.29 -8.18
CA THR A 912 15.05 -27.18 -8.70
C THR A 912 13.55 -27.50 -8.63
N ASP A 913 12.70 -26.49 -8.52
CA ASP A 913 11.26 -26.53 -8.69
C ASP A 913 10.81 -26.32 -10.16
N GLU A 914 11.73 -25.89 -11.02
CA GLU A 914 11.52 -25.71 -12.46
C GLU A 914 11.61 -27.03 -13.23
N THR A 915 11.18 -27.00 -14.50
CA THR A 915 11.27 -28.16 -15.42
C THR A 915 12.49 -28.13 -16.34
N THR A 916 13.48 -27.29 -16.04
CA THR A 916 14.72 -27.14 -16.82
C THR A 916 15.94 -26.89 -15.94
N ALA A 917 17.12 -27.31 -16.41
CA ALA A 917 18.40 -26.99 -15.78
C ALA A 917 19.53 -26.95 -16.82
N THR A 918 20.57 -26.15 -16.58
CA THR A 918 21.76 -26.07 -17.44
C THR A 918 23.01 -26.29 -16.58
N PRO A 919 23.99 -27.10 -17.04
CA PRO A 919 25.29 -27.21 -16.37
C PRO A 919 25.97 -25.84 -16.22
N THR A 920 26.52 -25.57 -15.03
CA THR A 920 27.20 -24.30 -14.74
C THR A 920 28.63 -24.21 -15.30
N ALA A 921 29.17 -25.33 -15.79
CA ALA A 921 30.46 -25.42 -16.45
C ALA A 921 30.30 -26.17 -17.78
N ALA A 922 31.12 -25.82 -18.77
CA ALA A 922 31.16 -26.55 -20.03
C ALA A 922 31.58 -28.01 -19.80
N LEU A 923 30.88 -28.91 -20.46
CA LEU A 923 31.19 -30.33 -20.53
C LEU A 923 32.36 -30.57 -21.49
N ASP A 924 33.05 -31.70 -21.36
CA ASP A 924 34.15 -32.07 -22.23
C ASP A 924 33.63 -32.31 -23.67
N PRO A 925 34.36 -31.90 -24.72
CA PRO A 925 33.94 -32.09 -26.11
C PRO A 925 34.05 -33.55 -26.54
N VAL A 926 33.30 -33.94 -27.59
CA VAL A 926 33.29 -35.30 -28.16
C VAL A 926 33.13 -36.38 -27.09
N THR A 927 32.34 -36.10 -26.06
CA THR A 927 32.18 -36.94 -24.88
C THR A 927 30.72 -37.32 -24.72
N GLU A 928 30.47 -38.61 -24.52
CA GLU A 928 29.13 -39.11 -24.22
C GLU A 928 28.80 -38.90 -22.73
N TYR A 929 27.67 -38.27 -22.46
CA TYR A 929 27.11 -38.04 -21.13
C TYR A 929 25.75 -38.71 -21.00
N PHE A 930 25.42 -39.10 -19.76
CA PHE A 930 24.16 -39.72 -19.37
C PHE A 930 23.45 -38.82 -18.37
N TRP A 931 22.14 -38.64 -18.51
CA TRP A 931 21.38 -37.80 -17.60
C TRP A 931 20.00 -38.36 -17.27
N HIS A 932 19.53 -38.05 -16.07
CA HIS A 932 18.22 -38.45 -15.57
C HIS A 932 17.70 -37.46 -14.54
N VAL A 933 16.39 -37.50 -14.31
CA VAL A 933 15.69 -36.58 -13.39
C VAL A 933 14.73 -37.37 -12.52
N ARG A 934 14.69 -37.10 -11.22
CA ARG A 934 13.62 -37.59 -10.32
C ARG A 934 12.82 -36.43 -9.77
N ALA A 935 11.53 -36.64 -9.59
CA ALA A 935 10.64 -35.69 -8.93
C ALA A 935 10.45 -36.06 -7.45
N GLY A 936 10.17 -35.09 -6.59
CA GLY A 936 9.93 -35.28 -5.15
C GLY A 936 8.82 -34.39 -4.61
N ASN A 937 8.19 -34.84 -3.53
CA ASN A 937 7.22 -34.08 -2.72
C ASN A 937 7.27 -34.54 -1.26
N LEU A 938 6.37 -34.04 -0.43
CA LEU A 938 6.28 -34.42 0.99
C LEU A 938 6.04 -35.92 1.27
N CYS A 939 5.44 -36.68 0.33
CA CYS A 939 5.33 -38.14 0.46
C CYS A 939 6.65 -38.88 0.23
N GLY A 940 7.65 -38.19 -0.35
CA GLY A 940 9.00 -38.69 -0.59
C GLY A 940 9.47 -38.50 -2.03
N ASP A 941 10.70 -38.92 -2.27
CA ASP A 941 11.31 -38.89 -3.60
C ASP A 941 10.73 -39.99 -4.49
N GLY A 942 10.32 -39.61 -5.69
CA GLY A 942 10.03 -40.52 -6.78
C GLY A 942 11.27 -41.22 -7.32
N VAL A 943 11.06 -42.12 -8.27
CA VAL A 943 12.16 -42.78 -8.97
C VAL A 943 12.72 -41.88 -10.08
N PHE A 944 14.00 -42.05 -10.41
CA PHE A 944 14.60 -41.40 -11.58
C PHE A 944 13.88 -41.80 -12.87
N SER A 945 13.85 -40.87 -13.82
CA SER A 945 13.42 -41.06 -15.19
C SER A 945 14.24 -42.16 -15.87
N ALA A 946 13.81 -42.54 -17.07
CA ALA A 946 14.73 -43.24 -17.96
C ALA A 946 15.98 -42.38 -18.18
N THR A 947 17.14 -43.01 -18.19
CA THR A 947 18.41 -42.37 -18.54
C THR A 947 18.44 -42.07 -20.03
N PHE A 948 18.68 -40.81 -20.40
CA PHE A 948 19.01 -40.42 -21.77
C PHE A 948 20.52 -40.21 -21.88
N SER A 949 21.09 -40.46 -23.06
CA SER A 949 22.46 -40.04 -23.36
C SER A 949 22.52 -38.94 -24.41
N PHE A 950 23.62 -38.18 -24.43
CA PHE A 950 23.97 -37.31 -25.53
C PHE A 950 25.49 -37.23 -25.69
N THR A 951 25.98 -36.95 -26.89
CA THR A 951 27.38 -36.70 -27.19
C THR A 951 27.58 -35.23 -27.49
N THR A 952 28.49 -34.60 -26.76
CA THR A 952 28.87 -33.21 -26.98
C THR A 952 29.59 -33.04 -28.32
N MET A 953 29.45 -31.86 -28.92
CA MET A 953 30.11 -31.50 -30.17
C MET A 953 31.65 -31.46 -30.04
N ALA A 954 32.35 -31.56 -31.17
CA ALA A 954 33.77 -31.22 -31.26
C ALA A 954 33.96 -29.70 -31.22
N ILE A 955 35.11 -29.26 -30.71
CA ILE A 955 35.52 -27.85 -30.80
C ILE A 955 36.21 -27.64 -32.15
N PRO A 956 35.79 -26.66 -32.99
CA PRO A 956 36.47 -26.36 -34.24
C PRO A 956 37.91 -25.86 -33.97
N PRO A 957 38.85 -26.05 -34.91
CA PRO A 957 40.26 -25.72 -34.68
C PRO A 957 40.56 -24.21 -34.72
N ILE A 958 39.66 -23.39 -35.25
CA ILE A 958 39.86 -21.95 -35.44
C ILE A 958 38.92 -21.14 -34.55
N LEU A 959 39.47 -20.14 -33.86
CA LEU A 959 38.70 -19.01 -33.34
C LEU A 959 38.83 -17.84 -34.31
N LEU A 960 37.69 -17.41 -34.87
CA LEU A 960 37.57 -16.21 -35.67
C LEU A 960 37.17 -15.05 -34.74
N VAL A 961 38.09 -14.13 -34.49
CA VAL A 961 37.85 -12.94 -33.65
C VAL A 961 37.50 -11.78 -34.56
N ASP A 962 36.25 -11.36 -34.44
CA ASP A 962 35.65 -10.25 -35.15
C ASP A 962 35.74 -8.99 -34.27
N ASP A 963 36.62 -8.08 -34.68
CA ASP A 963 36.95 -6.84 -33.97
C ASP A 963 36.74 -5.63 -34.89
N ASP A 964 35.85 -5.76 -35.88
CA ASP A 964 35.64 -4.79 -36.96
C ASP A 964 34.51 -3.78 -36.73
N ASP A 965 33.90 -3.80 -35.54
CA ASP A 965 32.81 -2.92 -35.10
C ASP A 965 31.50 -2.96 -35.92
N ASN A 966 31.42 -3.86 -36.91
CA ASN A 966 30.36 -4.01 -37.89
C ASN A 966 30.13 -2.77 -38.81
N ASN A 967 31.08 -1.82 -38.93
CA ASN A 967 30.86 -0.57 -39.69
C ASN A 967 32.08 -0.09 -40.54
N PRO A 968 32.47 -0.83 -41.60
CA PRO A 968 31.67 -1.86 -42.24
C PRO A 968 32.04 -3.27 -41.77
N ASP A 969 31.01 -4.08 -41.52
CA ASP A 969 31.12 -5.53 -41.30
C ASP A 969 31.85 -6.21 -42.47
N VAL A 970 33.06 -6.66 -42.19
CA VAL A 970 33.93 -7.48 -43.04
C VAL A 970 34.00 -8.94 -42.59
N LEU A 971 33.34 -9.34 -41.49
CA LEU A 971 33.22 -10.74 -41.06
C LEU A 971 32.76 -11.66 -42.19
N GLY A 972 31.82 -11.19 -43.02
CA GLY A 972 31.34 -11.91 -44.20
C GLY A 972 32.45 -12.27 -45.20
N THR A 973 33.53 -11.51 -45.25
CA THR A 973 34.69 -11.75 -46.13
C THR A 973 35.61 -12.83 -45.56
N TYR A 974 35.83 -12.84 -44.25
CA TYR A 974 36.66 -13.82 -43.56
C TYR A 974 35.98 -15.18 -43.48
N SER A 975 34.71 -15.22 -43.04
CA SER A 975 33.88 -16.44 -42.98
C SER A 975 33.77 -17.13 -44.34
N ALA A 976 33.45 -16.38 -45.41
CA ALA A 976 33.34 -16.95 -46.75
C ALA A 976 34.67 -17.55 -47.26
N ALA A 977 35.81 -16.97 -46.89
CA ALA A 977 37.11 -17.52 -47.26
C ALA A 977 37.46 -18.77 -46.46
N LEU A 978 37.18 -18.81 -45.16
CA LEU A 978 37.37 -20.00 -44.32
C LEU A 978 36.47 -21.16 -44.77
N ASP A 979 35.20 -20.89 -45.07
CA ASP A 979 34.24 -21.87 -45.58
C ASP A 979 34.64 -22.45 -46.94
N ALA A 980 35.36 -21.67 -47.76
CA ALA A 980 35.80 -22.08 -49.08
C ALA A 980 37.11 -22.87 -49.08
N ILE A 981 37.89 -22.84 -48.00
CA ILE A 981 39.13 -23.61 -47.87
C ILE A 981 38.80 -25.02 -47.39
N ALA A 982 39.13 -26.02 -48.20
CA ALA A 982 38.90 -27.42 -47.84
C ALA A 982 39.77 -27.84 -46.65
N GLY A 983 39.18 -28.54 -45.68
CA GLY A 983 39.88 -29.12 -44.52
C GLY A 983 39.96 -28.21 -43.30
N VAL A 984 39.36 -27.02 -43.30
CA VAL A 984 39.42 -26.06 -42.17
C VAL A 984 38.82 -26.60 -40.86
N GLY A 985 37.94 -27.59 -40.89
CA GLY A 985 37.38 -28.21 -39.68
C GLY A 985 36.33 -27.35 -38.94
N GLY A 986 35.97 -26.18 -39.49
CA GLY A 986 35.05 -25.21 -38.88
C GLY A 986 35.76 -24.11 -38.11
N TYR A 987 35.00 -23.12 -37.64
CA TYR A 987 35.50 -22.06 -36.76
C TYR A 987 34.39 -21.65 -35.78
N ASP A 988 34.78 -21.24 -34.58
CA ASP A 988 33.89 -20.51 -33.67
C ASP A 988 34.13 -19.01 -33.83
N LEU A 989 33.08 -18.22 -33.60
CA LEU A 989 33.10 -16.77 -33.74
C LEU A 989 33.16 -16.12 -32.35
N TRP A 990 34.10 -15.20 -32.16
CA TRP A 990 34.16 -14.30 -31.02
C TRP A 990 34.02 -12.86 -31.50
N ASP A 991 32.87 -12.25 -31.26
CA ASP A 991 32.58 -10.85 -31.60
C ASP A 991 32.89 -9.96 -30.39
N THR A 992 33.79 -8.98 -30.55
CA THR A 992 34.19 -8.05 -29.48
C THR A 992 33.14 -6.95 -29.24
N GLY A 993 32.19 -6.76 -30.16
CA GLY A 993 31.05 -5.86 -30.00
C GLY A 993 31.41 -4.39 -29.85
N ASN A 994 32.49 -3.93 -30.49
CA ASN A 994 33.06 -2.58 -30.34
C ASN A 994 33.45 -2.28 -28.86
N SER A 995 34.13 -3.24 -28.23
CA SER A 995 34.60 -3.13 -26.85
C SER A 995 35.84 -4.01 -26.62
N ASP A 996 36.59 -3.78 -25.54
CA ASP A 996 37.67 -4.69 -25.11
C ASP A 996 37.13 -6.03 -24.51
N ASN A 997 35.96 -6.53 -24.95
CA ASN A 997 35.44 -7.85 -24.60
C ASN A 997 36.19 -8.95 -25.39
N GLU A 998 37.48 -9.06 -25.09
CA GLU A 998 38.44 -9.91 -25.80
C GLU A 998 38.50 -11.33 -25.22
N PRO A 999 38.83 -12.35 -26.02
CA PRO A 999 38.92 -13.72 -25.54
C PRO A 999 40.01 -13.86 -24.48
N THR A 1000 39.69 -14.53 -23.37
CA THR A 1000 40.67 -14.81 -22.31
C THR A 1000 41.58 -15.97 -22.69
N ALA A 1001 42.66 -16.18 -21.92
CA ALA A 1001 43.55 -17.33 -22.15
C ALA A 1001 42.83 -18.69 -22.05
N LEU A 1002 41.73 -18.77 -21.29
CA LEU A 1002 40.89 -19.98 -21.21
C LEU A 1002 40.00 -20.13 -22.45
N ASP A 1003 39.49 -19.02 -22.99
CA ASP A 1003 38.66 -19.03 -24.20
C ASP A 1003 39.51 -19.35 -25.43
N LEU A 1004 40.77 -18.92 -25.47
CA LEU A 1004 41.73 -19.25 -26.53
C LEU A 1004 42.22 -20.70 -26.44
N ALA A 1005 42.18 -21.31 -25.25
CA ALA A 1005 42.83 -22.58 -24.98
C ALA A 1005 42.37 -23.78 -25.84
N PRO A 1006 41.12 -23.86 -26.33
CA PRO A 1006 40.68 -24.96 -27.17
C PRO A 1006 41.12 -24.88 -28.64
N TYR A 1007 41.61 -23.71 -29.08
CA TYR A 1007 41.83 -23.44 -30.50
C TYR A 1007 43.32 -23.54 -30.87
N ASP A 1008 43.59 -24.10 -32.04
CA ASP A 1008 44.92 -24.22 -32.62
C ASP A 1008 45.32 -22.96 -33.41
N PHE A 1009 44.31 -22.23 -33.93
CA PHE A 1009 44.48 -21.04 -34.76
C PHE A 1009 43.56 -19.92 -34.30
N VAL A 1010 44.09 -18.70 -34.30
CA VAL A 1010 43.33 -17.48 -34.06
C VAL A 1010 43.48 -16.55 -35.26
N VAL A 1011 42.36 -16.16 -35.85
CA VAL A 1011 42.30 -15.14 -36.91
C VAL A 1011 41.62 -13.92 -36.33
N TRP A 1012 42.35 -12.82 -36.18
CA TRP A 1012 41.88 -11.57 -35.61
C TRP A 1012 41.90 -10.48 -36.68
N PHE A 1013 40.77 -9.84 -36.92
CA PHE A 1013 40.66 -8.76 -37.90
C PHE A 1013 39.87 -7.58 -37.34
N THR A 1014 40.28 -6.37 -37.72
CA THR A 1014 39.75 -5.13 -37.13
C THR A 1014 38.98 -4.26 -38.14
N GLY A 1015 38.85 -4.69 -39.40
CA GLY A 1015 38.21 -3.88 -40.44
C GLY A 1015 38.78 -2.46 -40.55
N ASP A 1016 37.89 -1.46 -40.53
CA ASP A 1016 38.24 -0.04 -40.56
C ASP A 1016 38.27 0.63 -39.18
N GLU A 1017 38.18 -0.13 -38.09
CA GLU A 1017 38.12 0.39 -36.71
C GLU A 1017 39.30 1.31 -36.39
N PHE A 1018 39.02 2.52 -35.87
CA PHE A 1018 40.02 3.51 -35.42
C PHE A 1018 39.50 4.35 -34.25
N GLY A 1019 40.36 4.65 -33.27
CA GLY A 1019 40.07 5.62 -32.21
C GLY A 1019 39.77 5.03 -30.81
N GLY A 1020 40.10 3.77 -30.55
CA GLY A 1020 40.15 3.26 -29.18
C GLY A 1020 40.28 1.74 -29.00
N ALA A 1021 39.80 0.92 -29.93
CA ALA A 1021 39.68 -0.52 -29.75
C ALA A 1021 40.32 -1.38 -30.88
N ALA A 1022 40.95 -0.79 -31.91
CA ALA A 1022 41.49 -1.58 -33.01
C ALA A 1022 42.58 -2.55 -32.54
N GLY A 1023 42.31 -3.85 -32.68
CA GLY A 1023 43.23 -4.93 -32.35
C GLY A 1023 43.36 -5.17 -30.85
N PRO A 1024 44.05 -6.25 -30.45
CA PRO A 1024 44.06 -6.69 -29.07
C PRO A 1024 44.64 -5.63 -28.13
N GLY A 1025 43.88 -5.30 -27.10
CA GLY A 1025 44.27 -4.44 -25.99
C GLY A 1025 45.21 -5.14 -25.02
N ALA A 1026 45.54 -4.50 -23.91
CA ALA A 1026 46.55 -5.02 -22.98
C ALA A 1026 46.18 -6.39 -22.36
N ALA A 1027 44.88 -6.68 -22.20
CA ALA A 1027 44.39 -7.95 -21.69
C ALA A 1027 44.41 -9.05 -22.77
N GLY A 1028 43.93 -8.75 -23.97
CA GLY A 1028 44.02 -9.65 -25.13
C GLY A 1028 45.45 -9.94 -25.54
N GLU A 1029 46.35 -8.96 -25.56
CA GLU A 1029 47.78 -9.17 -25.81
C GLU A 1029 48.41 -10.13 -24.78
N ALA A 1030 48.01 -10.02 -23.51
CA ALA A 1030 48.48 -10.93 -22.46
C ALA A 1030 47.91 -12.34 -22.64
N ALA A 1031 46.62 -12.46 -22.98
CA ALA A 1031 45.98 -13.74 -23.24
C ALA A 1031 46.57 -14.45 -24.48
N LEU A 1032 46.81 -13.70 -25.56
CA LEU A 1032 47.47 -14.19 -26.78
C LEU A 1032 48.92 -14.58 -26.49
N ALA A 1033 49.67 -13.80 -25.71
CA ALA A 1033 51.03 -14.16 -25.32
C ALA A 1033 51.05 -15.46 -24.51
N ASP A 1034 50.17 -15.60 -23.53
CA ASP A 1034 50.05 -16.81 -22.71
C ASP A 1034 49.66 -18.03 -23.57
N TRP A 1035 48.73 -17.86 -24.51
CA TRP A 1035 48.33 -18.93 -25.42
C TRP A 1035 49.47 -19.33 -26.37
N LEU A 1036 50.17 -18.36 -26.99
CA LEU A 1036 51.30 -18.62 -27.88
C LEU A 1036 52.47 -19.31 -27.14
N ASP A 1037 52.78 -18.89 -25.91
CA ASP A 1037 53.87 -19.46 -25.11
C ASP A 1037 53.55 -20.88 -24.60
N ASN A 1038 52.31 -21.13 -24.18
CA ASN A 1038 51.95 -22.39 -23.54
C ASN A 1038 51.46 -23.46 -24.53
N GLN A 1039 50.80 -23.07 -25.61
CA GLN A 1039 50.19 -24.00 -26.56
C GLN A 1039 50.91 -24.06 -27.91
N GLY A 1040 51.70 -23.04 -28.25
CA GLY A 1040 52.39 -22.99 -29.53
C GLY A 1040 51.45 -22.73 -30.71
N GLY A 1041 50.36 -22.01 -30.46
CA GLY A 1041 49.32 -21.71 -31.45
C GLY A 1041 49.78 -20.82 -32.61
N CYS A 1042 48.91 -20.64 -33.59
CA CYS A 1042 49.17 -19.77 -34.74
C CYS A 1042 48.23 -18.58 -34.85
N LEU A 1043 48.79 -17.38 -34.93
CA LEU A 1043 48.05 -16.13 -34.92
C LEU A 1043 48.17 -15.39 -36.25
N LEU A 1044 47.02 -15.04 -36.83
CA LEU A 1044 46.92 -14.04 -37.90
C LEU A 1044 46.25 -12.79 -37.33
N ILE A 1045 46.93 -11.65 -37.44
CA ILE A 1045 46.32 -10.33 -37.22
C ILE A 1045 46.26 -9.60 -38.56
N SER A 1046 45.09 -9.09 -38.92
CA SER A 1046 44.87 -8.21 -40.07
C SER A 1046 44.27 -6.91 -39.60
N SER A 1047 45.04 -5.83 -39.65
CA SER A 1047 44.59 -4.52 -39.18
C SER A 1047 45.36 -3.42 -39.89
N GLN A 1048 44.68 -2.31 -40.19
CA GLN A 1048 45.35 -1.09 -40.63
C GLN A 1048 45.65 -0.11 -39.50
N ASP A 1049 44.98 -0.24 -38.34
CA ASP A 1049 45.00 0.79 -37.27
C ASP A 1049 45.39 0.24 -35.88
N TYR A 1050 45.74 -1.05 -35.76
CA TYR A 1050 46.18 -1.63 -34.48
C TYR A 1050 47.37 -0.89 -33.87
N HIS A 1051 48.33 -0.41 -34.70
CA HIS A 1051 49.43 0.41 -34.20
C HIS A 1051 49.00 1.84 -33.86
N PHE A 1052 48.09 2.44 -34.62
CA PHE A 1052 47.57 3.78 -34.33
C PHE A 1052 46.90 3.83 -32.95
N ASP A 1053 46.07 2.83 -32.63
CA ASP A 1053 45.29 2.78 -31.39
C ASP A 1053 46.11 2.32 -30.18
N ARG A 1054 46.96 1.30 -30.34
CA ARG A 1054 47.69 0.68 -29.21
C ARG A 1054 49.15 1.13 -29.10
N GLY A 1055 49.68 1.80 -30.13
CA GLY A 1055 51.10 2.14 -30.27
C GLY A 1055 51.98 0.91 -30.49
N LEU A 1056 53.30 1.10 -30.62
CA LEU A 1056 54.23 -0.02 -30.75
C LEU A 1056 54.40 -0.77 -29.41
N THR A 1057 53.62 -1.84 -29.20
CA THR A 1057 53.58 -2.60 -27.94
C THR A 1057 54.71 -3.63 -27.83
N ALA A 1058 54.94 -4.11 -26.61
CA ALA A 1058 55.89 -5.19 -26.36
C ALA A 1058 55.45 -6.51 -27.03
N PHE A 1059 54.13 -6.73 -27.18
CA PHE A 1059 53.58 -7.88 -27.89
C PHE A 1059 53.90 -7.80 -29.39
N MET A 1060 53.63 -6.66 -30.04
CA MET A 1060 53.98 -6.46 -31.46
C MET A 1060 55.48 -6.68 -31.73
N GLN A 1061 56.35 -6.20 -30.84
CA GLN A 1061 57.79 -6.42 -30.95
C GLN A 1061 58.17 -7.90 -30.73
N SER A 1062 57.66 -8.50 -29.66
CA SER A 1062 58.12 -9.81 -29.18
C SER A 1062 57.50 -10.99 -29.92
N TYR A 1063 56.22 -10.90 -30.29
CA TYR A 1063 55.44 -11.98 -30.91
C TYR A 1063 55.16 -11.76 -32.39
N LEU A 1064 54.94 -10.52 -32.84
CA LEU A 1064 54.72 -10.23 -34.28
C LEU A 1064 56.02 -9.90 -35.02
N GLY A 1065 57.06 -9.46 -34.31
CA GLY A 1065 58.38 -9.14 -34.89
C GLY A 1065 58.46 -7.76 -35.55
N ALA A 1066 57.65 -6.80 -35.10
CA ALA A 1066 57.67 -5.42 -35.58
C ALA A 1066 58.83 -4.63 -34.92
N ALA A 1067 59.88 -4.27 -35.67
CA ALA A 1067 60.92 -3.37 -35.17
C ALA A 1067 60.45 -1.92 -35.07
N SER A 1068 59.66 -1.48 -36.06
CA SER A 1068 59.00 -0.18 -36.09
C SER A 1068 57.79 -0.24 -37.02
N VAL A 1069 56.76 0.52 -36.69
CA VAL A 1069 55.59 0.76 -37.54
C VAL A 1069 55.46 2.28 -37.74
N VAL A 1070 54.99 2.70 -38.93
CA VAL A 1070 54.72 4.10 -39.26
C VAL A 1070 53.27 4.22 -39.70
N ASP A 1071 52.50 4.97 -38.92
CA ASP A 1071 51.06 5.16 -39.09
C ASP A 1071 50.69 5.81 -40.43
N ASP A 1072 49.56 5.39 -41.01
CA ASP A 1072 48.86 6.08 -42.12
C ASP A 1072 49.74 6.38 -43.34
N SER A 1073 50.73 5.54 -43.61
CA SER A 1073 51.80 5.83 -44.59
C SER A 1073 51.99 4.74 -45.65
N GLY A 1074 51.15 3.70 -45.60
CA GLY A 1074 51.18 2.52 -46.45
C GLY A 1074 50.84 2.82 -47.90
N ASP A 1075 49.72 3.49 -48.18
CA ASP A 1075 49.25 3.91 -49.53
C ASP A 1075 49.43 2.79 -50.60
N TYR A 1076 49.07 1.55 -50.27
CA TYR A 1076 49.34 0.40 -51.12
C TYR A 1076 48.28 0.26 -52.21
N THR A 1077 48.70 0.09 -53.47
CA THR A 1077 47.76 -0.27 -54.56
C THR A 1077 47.92 -1.72 -55.02
N ALA A 1078 49.03 -2.34 -54.63
CA ALA A 1078 49.27 -3.77 -54.77
C ALA A 1078 50.35 -4.23 -53.80
N VAL A 1079 50.28 -5.48 -53.34
CA VAL A 1079 51.28 -6.12 -52.47
C VAL A 1079 51.90 -7.33 -53.13
N THR A 1080 53.21 -7.54 -52.93
CA THR A 1080 53.96 -8.67 -53.50
C THR A 1080 54.70 -9.42 -52.41
N GLY A 1081 54.55 -10.75 -52.40
CA GLY A 1081 55.19 -11.61 -51.43
C GLY A 1081 56.71 -11.62 -51.58
N GLN A 1082 57.41 -11.58 -50.45
CA GLN A 1082 58.85 -11.33 -50.43
C GLN A 1082 59.69 -12.63 -50.41
N PRO A 1083 60.89 -12.62 -51.01
CA PRO A 1083 61.79 -13.78 -50.98
C PRO A 1083 62.11 -14.23 -49.56
N GLY A 1084 62.03 -15.54 -49.31
CA GLY A 1084 62.25 -16.15 -48.00
C GLY A 1084 61.02 -16.17 -47.09
N SER A 1085 59.93 -15.46 -47.41
CA SER A 1085 58.67 -15.49 -46.69
C SER A 1085 57.78 -16.66 -47.15
N ILE A 1086 56.71 -16.97 -46.40
CA ILE A 1086 55.70 -17.97 -46.79
C ILE A 1086 54.93 -17.56 -48.04
N PHE A 1087 55.00 -16.29 -48.40
CA PHE A 1087 54.36 -15.73 -49.59
C PHE A 1087 55.34 -15.58 -50.77
N GLU A 1088 56.56 -16.14 -50.71
CA GLU A 1088 57.51 -16.05 -51.82
C GLU A 1088 56.89 -16.53 -53.13
N GLY A 1089 56.91 -15.66 -54.16
CA GLY A 1089 56.35 -15.95 -55.47
C GLY A 1089 54.84 -15.67 -55.61
N GLN A 1090 54.19 -15.16 -54.55
CA GLN A 1090 52.80 -14.71 -54.59
C GLN A 1090 52.69 -13.21 -54.94
N GLY A 1091 51.61 -12.84 -55.62
CA GLY A 1091 51.37 -11.48 -56.12
C GLY A 1091 52.17 -11.11 -57.39
N PRO A 1092 52.16 -9.82 -57.80
CA PRO A 1092 51.51 -8.70 -57.12
C PRO A 1092 49.99 -8.86 -57.07
N TYR A 1093 49.42 -8.81 -55.88
CA TYR A 1093 47.97 -8.81 -55.65
C TYR A 1093 47.45 -7.38 -55.68
N PRO A 1094 46.53 -7.02 -56.60
CA PRO A 1094 45.90 -5.71 -56.60
C PRO A 1094 45.06 -5.50 -55.33
N LEU A 1095 45.13 -4.29 -54.76
CA LEU A 1095 44.32 -3.91 -53.61
C LEU A 1095 43.15 -3.00 -54.04
N THR A 1096 41.99 -3.22 -53.45
CA THR A 1096 40.76 -2.43 -53.56
C THR A 1096 40.14 -2.37 -52.18
N TYR A 1097 40.33 -1.25 -51.49
CA TYR A 1097 39.90 -1.09 -50.11
C TYR A 1097 38.37 -0.97 -50.03
N PRO A 1098 37.71 -1.73 -49.14
CA PRO A 1098 36.28 -1.59 -48.89
C PRO A 1098 35.93 -0.29 -48.16
N PHE A 1099 36.93 0.35 -47.53
CA PHE A 1099 36.84 1.58 -46.76
C PHE A 1099 38.06 2.49 -47.05
N THR A 1100 38.27 3.55 -46.25
CA THR A 1100 39.41 4.47 -46.44
C THR A 1100 40.71 3.76 -46.09
N ASP A 1101 41.70 3.83 -46.98
CA ASP A 1101 43.03 3.23 -46.77
C ASP A 1101 43.81 4.05 -45.73
N TRP A 1102 44.04 3.43 -44.58
CA TRP A 1102 44.91 3.91 -43.50
C TRP A 1102 46.03 2.92 -43.20
N SER A 1103 46.42 2.11 -44.20
CA SER A 1103 47.47 1.10 -44.00
C SER A 1103 48.79 1.70 -43.47
N ASP A 1104 49.49 0.96 -42.61
CA ASP A 1104 50.76 1.37 -42.04
C ASP A 1104 51.96 0.82 -42.82
N ILE A 1105 53.16 1.32 -42.50
CA ILE A 1105 54.42 0.72 -42.92
C ILE A 1105 55.06 -0.04 -41.77
N ILE A 1106 55.29 -1.34 -41.95
CA ILE A 1106 56.01 -2.18 -40.98
C ILE A 1106 57.44 -2.48 -41.41
N THR A 1107 58.36 -2.39 -40.46
CA THR A 1107 59.74 -2.87 -40.60
C THR A 1107 59.96 -4.08 -39.67
N PRO A 1108 60.34 -5.26 -40.18
CA PRO A 1108 60.59 -6.42 -39.33
C PRO A 1108 61.87 -6.27 -38.52
N ASP A 1109 61.90 -6.89 -37.34
CA ASP A 1109 63.11 -7.03 -36.53
C ASP A 1109 64.02 -8.16 -37.05
N GLY A 1110 65.15 -8.39 -36.37
CA GLY A 1110 66.11 -9.43 -36.77
C GLY A 1110 65.63 -10.87 -36.57
N THR A 1111 64.44 -11.08 -36.00
CA THR A 1111 63.82 -12.37 -35.71
C THR A 1111 62.63 -12.69 -36.60
N ALA A 1112 62.23 -11.75 -37.46
CA ALA A 1112 61.07 -11.85 -38.35
C ALA A 1112 61.45 -11.58 -39.81
N LEU A 1113 60.58 -12.01 -40.73
CA LEU A 1113 60.76 -11.79 -42.17
C LEU A 1113 59.67 -10.86 -42.69
N LEU A 1114 60.05 -9.97 -43.61
CA LEU A 1114 59.05 -9.20 -44.35
C LEU A 1114 58.22 -10.18 -45.19
N ALA A 1115 56.91 -10.20 -44.98
CA ALA A 1115 55.99 -11.13 -45.62
C ALA A 1115 55.52 -10.59 -46.98
N PHE A 1116 54.98 -9.36 -46.97
CA PHE A 1116 54.54 -8.63 -48.16
C PHE A 1116 55.21 -7.24 -48.21
N GLN A 1117 55.46 -6.78 -49.43
CA GLN A 1117 55.90 -5.41 -49.72
C GLN A 1117 54.92 -4.75 -50.70
N GLY A 1118 54.58 -3.49 -50.43
CA GLY A 1118 53.77 -2.66 -51.31
C GLY A 1118 54.48 -2.28 -52.60
N ASN A 1119 53.71 -1.86 -53.60
CA ASN A 1119 54.22 -1.36 -54.89
C ASN A 1119 55.09 -0.09 -54.77
N ASN A 1120 55.03 0.59 -53.62
CA ASN A 1120 55.88 1.73 -53.25
C ASN A 1120 57.19 1.33 -52.54
N LEU A 1121 57.47 0.01 -52.42
CA LEU A 1121 58.61 -0.60 -51.73
C LEU A 1121 58.58 -0.53 -50.19
N ASN A 1122 57.46 -0.10 -49.60
CA ASN A 1122 57.28 -0.12 -48.15
C ASN A 1122 56.81 -1.50 -47.68
N GLY A 1123 57.14 -1.90 -46.46
CA GLY A 1123 56.75 -3.19 -45.90
C GLY A 1123 55.30 -3.20 -45.47
N ALA A 1124 54.50 -4.14 -45.98
CA ALA A 1124 53.05 -4.22 -45.74
C ALA A 1124 52.67 -5.39 -44.80
N ALA A 1125 53.57 -6.34 -44.56
CA ALA A 1125 53.31 -7.44 -43.65
C ALA A 1125 54.60 -8.03 -43.09
N VAL A 1126 54.51 -8.63 -41.92
CA VAL A 1126 55.60 -9.41 -41.30
C VAL A 1126 55.11 -10.81 -40.94
N GLN A 1127 56.03 -11.77 -40.98
CA GLN A 1127 55.84 -13.10 -40.40
C GLN A 1127 56.95 -13.40 -39.40
N LYS A 1128 56.61 -14.14 -38.35
CA LYS A 1128 57.58 -14.61 -37.34
C LYS A 1128 57.37 -16.08 -37.03
N ASP A 1129 58.50 -16.76 -36.84
CA ASP A 1129 58.58 -18.13 -36.33
C ASP A 1129 59.27 -18.06 -34.97
N GLY A 1130 58.49 -18.20 -33.89
CA GLY A 1130 58.98 -18.19 -32.52
C GLY A 1130 59.56 -19.54 -32.08
N GLY A 1131 59.55 -20.55 -32.95
CA GLY A 1131 59.92 -21.94 -32.66
C GLY A 1131 58.79 -22.73 -32.01
N ALA A 1132 58.16 -22.18 -30.96
CA ALA A 1132 56.98 -22.77 -30.33
C ALA A 1132 55.69 -22.32 -31.02
N TYR A 1133 55.62 -21.07 -31.47
CA TYR A 1133 54.46 -20.45 -32.10
C TYR A 1133 54.80 -19.84 -33.46
N LYS A 1134 53.77 -19.48 -34.23
CA LYS A 1134 53.90 -18.78 -35.51
C LYS A 1134 52.93 -17.60 -35.58
N THR A 1135 53.38 -16.47 -36.13
CA THR A 1135 52.52 -15.30 -36.31
C THR A 1135 52.67 -14.69 -37.69
N VAL A 1136 51.59 -14.12 -38.19
CA VAL A 1136 51.55 -13.29 -39.40
C VAL A 1136 50.77 -12.04 -39.07
N PHE A 1137 51.34 -10.87 -39.39
CA PHE A 1137 50.70 -9.59 -39.14
C PHE A 1137 50.67 -8.77 -40.43
N PHE A 1138 49.46 -8.49 -40.90
CA PHE A 1138 49.19 -7.57 -42.00
C PHE A 1138 48.87 -6.20 -41.40
N VAL A 1139 49.67 -5.19 -41.76
CA VAL A 1139 49.42 -3.78 -41.40
C VAL A 1139 48.56 -3.05 -42.44
N TYR A 1140 47.80 -3.85 -43.19
CA TYR A 1140 46.82 -3.42 -44.17
C TYR A 1140 45.64 -4.41 -44.06
N PRO A 1141 44.44 -4.00 -44.45
CA PRO A 1141 43.26 -4.85 -44.36
C PRO A 1141 43.36 -5.95 -45.42
N TRP A 1142 43.46 -7.21 -45.01
CA TRP A 1142 43.55 -8.37 -45.92
C TRP A 1142 42.37 -8.44 -46.90
N GLU A 1143 41.19 -8.03 -46.45
CA GLU A 1143 39.97 -7.92 -47.25
C GLU A 1143 40.12 -6.95 -48.43
N ALA A 1144 41.11 -6.03 -48.41
CA ALA A 1144 41.42 -5.18 -49.55
C ALA A 1144 42.04 -5.94 -50.73
N ILE A 1145 42.52 -7.18 -50.58
CA ILE A 1145 42.95 -7.97 -51.74
C ILE A 1145 41.76 -8.17 -52.68
N ALA A 1146 41.83 -7.64 -53.90
CA ALA A 1146 40.64 -7.40 -54.71
C ALA A 1146 39.92 -8.69 -55.16
N ALA A 1147 40.66 -9.75 -55.48
CA ALA A 1147 40.09 -11.01 -55.95
C ALA A 1147 39.90 -12.01 -54.81
N GLU A 1148 38.70 -12.59 -54.73
CA GLU A 1148 38.35 -13.62 -53.74
C GLU A 1148 39.27 -14.85 -53.80
N ALA A 1149 39.66 -15.28 -55.00
CA ALA A 1149 40.62 -16.38 -55.19
C ALA A 1149 42.01 -16.06 -54.61
N ASP A 1150 42.42 -14.79 -54.65
CA ASP A 1150 43.70 -14.35 -54.10
C ASP A 1150 43.61 -14.24 -52.57
N ARG A 1151 42.48 -13.74 -52.04
CA ARG A 1151 42.17 -13.75 -50.59
C ARG A 1151 42.25 -15.16 -50.02
N MET A 1152 41.55 -16.12 -50.65
CA MET A 1152 41.59 -17.54 -50.27
C MET A 1152 43.02 -18.09 -50.32
N THR A 1153 43.77 -17.82 -51.39
CA THR A 1153 45.17 -18.29 -51.52
C THR A 1153 46.06 -17.76 -50.40
N VAL A 1154 45.90 -16.49 -50.02
CA VAL A 1154 46.68 -15.86 -48.95
C VAL A 1154 46.31 -16.46 -47.60
N LEU A 1155 45.02 -16.62 -47.28
CA LEU A 1155 44.57 -17.20 -46.02
C LEU A 1155 44.95 -18.69 -45.91
N GLU A 1156 44.80 -19.47 -46.98
CA GLU A 1156 45.25 -20.86 -47.06
C GLU A 1156 46.77 -20.98 -46.86
N THR A 1157 47.55 -20.03 -47.37
CA THR A 1157 49.01 -19.99 -47.16
C THR A 1157 49.36 -19.76 -45.68
N VAL A 1158 48.60 -18.90 -44.99
CA VAL A 1158 48.79 -18.68 -43.54
C VAL A 1158 48.44 -19.95 -42.77
N LEU A 1159 47.27 -20.54 -43.00
CA LEU A 1159 46.85 -21.78 -42.33
C LEU A 1159 47.84 -22.94 -42.60
N GLY A 1160 48.34 -23.06 -43.82
CA GLY A 1160 49.36 -24.05 -44.19
C GLY A 1160 50.72 -23.80 -43.54
N TYR A 1161 51.12 -22.54 -43.37
CA TYR A 1161 52.32 -22.19 -42.61
C TYR A 1161 52.21 -22.66 -41.17
N CYS A 1162 51.05 -22.46 -40.56
CA CYS A 1162 50.76 -22.85 -39.20
C CYS A 1162 50.82 -24.38 -39.01
N ALA A 1163 50.19 -25.17 -39.90
CA ALA A 1163 50.09 -26.64 -39.82
C ALA A 1163 51.43 -27.42 -40.05
N GLY A 1164 52.46 -26.81 -40.64
CA GLY A 1164 53.79 -27.40 -40.83
C GLY A 1164 53.99 -28.24 -42.11
N ALA A 1165 55.23 -28.26 -42.64
CA ALA A 1165 55.56 -28.90 -43.91
C ALA A 1165 55.44 -30.44 -43.85
N GLY A 1166 54.27 -30.96 -44.20
CA GLY A 1166 53.99 -32.40 -44.31
C GLY A 1166 52.55 -32.82 -44.06
N SER A 1167 51.70 -31.93 -43.53
CA SER A 1167 50.27 -32.20 -43.36
C SER A 1167 49.48 -31.44 -44.43
N LEU A 1168 48.88 -32.15 -45.38
CA LEU A 1168 47.70 -31.61 -46.03
C LEU A 1168 46.62 -31.58 -44.95
N ILE A 1169 46.10 -30.39 -44.72
CA ILE A 1169 44.94 -30.01 -43.91
C ILE A 1169 43.95 -31.20 -43.83
N PHE A 1170 43.93 -31.88 -42.68
CA PHE A 1170 43.07 -33.00 -42.27
C PHE A 1170 42.62 -34.00 -43.36
N GLU A 1171 43.49 -34.95 -43.76
CA GLU A 1171 43.01 -36.29 -44.09
C GLU A 1171 42.90 -37.11 -42.80
N ASP A 1172 41.75 -37.08 -42.15
CA ASP A 1172 41.31 -38.26 -41.41
C ASP A 1172 40.62 -39.22 -42.38
N GLY A 1173 40.62 -40.51 -42.06
CA GLY A 1173 40.21 -41.56 -42.99
C GLY A 1173 38.71 -41.65 -43.30
N PHE A 1174 37.92 -40.60 -43.06
CA PHE A 1174 36.45 -40.68 -43.12
C PHE A 1174 35.89 -40.68 -44.56
N GLU A 1175 36.53 -39.99 -45.53
CA GLU A 1175 35.93 -39.72 -46.86
C GLU A 1175 36.35 -40.68 -48.00
N SER A 1176 37.12 -41.74 -47.74
CA SER A 1176 37.52 -42.70 -48.80
C SER A 1176 36.55 -43.87 -49.03
N GLY A 1177 35.53 -44.03 -48.19
CA GLY A 1177 34.56 -45.13 -48.29
C GLY A 1177 35.15 -46.54 -48.12
N ASP A 1178 36.37 -46.68 -47.59
CA ASP A 1178 37.00 -47.98 -47.34
C ASP A 1178 36.55 -48.57 -45.99
N THR A 1179 35.65 -49.55 -46.04
CA THR A 1179 35.11 -50.27 -44.87
C THR A 1179 35.98 -51.44 -44.41
N SER A 1180 37.19 -51.63 -44.95
CA SER A 1180 38.01 -52.82 -44.67
C SER A 1180 38.65 -52.89 -43.27
N ALA A 1181 38.54 -51.83 -42.46
CA ALA A 1181 39.03 -51.84 -41.07
C ALA A 1181 38.10 -52.57 -40.06
N TRP A 1182 36.88 -52.97 -40.46
CA TRP A 1182 35.88 -53.57 -39.56
C TRP A 1182 35.91 -55.10 -39.49
N SER A 1183 37.08 -55.74 -39.61
CA SER A 1183 37.19 -57.17 -39.29
C SER A 1183 38.45 -57.52 -38.52
N ALA A 1184 38.35 -57.42 -37.20
CA ALA A 1184 39.08 -58.29 -36.31
C ALA A 1184 38.23 -58.54 -35.05
N THR A 1185 37.42 -59.61 -35.11
CA THR A 1185 37.11 -60.40 -33.91
C THR A 1185 38.42 -60.78 -33.21
N VAL A 1186 38.50 -60.71 -31.89
CA VAL A 1186 38.37 -61.80 -30.88
C VAL A 1186 39.15 -61.28 -29.64
N PRO A 1187 38.92 -61.66 -28.35
CA PRO A 1187 37.87 -62.49 -27.71
C PRO A 1187 36.97 -61.76 -26.69
#